data_AF-A0A6J0JSE9-F1
#
_entry.id   AF-A0A6J0JSE9-F1
#
_cell.length_a   1.000
_cell.length_b   1.000
_cell.length_c   1.000
_cell.angle_alpha   90.00
_cell.angle_beta   90.00
_cell.angle_gamma   90.00
#
_symmetry.space_group_name_H-M   'P 1'
#
loop_
_entity.id
_entity.type
_entity.pdbx_description
1 polymer ?
#
loop_
_entity_poly.entity_id
_entity_poly.type
_entity_poly.pdbx_seq_one_letter_code
_entity_poly.pdbx_strand_id
1 'polypeptide(L)'
;MKVIEVKTGMKIPWNARRTLTLLILLSSVLTICNGQDYGTPTEDGAGGGEPPPEMAHCNGIFMSYSFGSREREYPHVKNVTAQSWAFKASAMIVNAGKEELTGWQMFIGFRHKELIVSATGASPMEGDFPLDASNGTTFVGSPNTDLKTSIVTAGDFTQISTNIEITGTLFGVAKGATPMPRTLKLVNDGWECPAAKRKGGNMNVCCKRNPKFKVKTGPKTKFAPRRHGDLNIVYDVLQSFASNYLAQVIIDNENPIGRLDRWNLTWEWTRGEIINTMRGAYTYKRDPSECLYSKAGQYYKDLDFSQVMNCQKKPAISDLPPERKDDEVTGKLPFCCKNGTLLPPLMDPSKSRSMFQLQVFKLPPDLNRTALYPPQHWKIDGVLNPQYKCGPPVRVDPSQFPDSSGLPAVTYAISSWQVVCNITKPKAQASRCCVSFSAFYNNSAIPCNTCACGCNDIDTTTCNADRNPLLLPPDALLVPFDNRTLKAKAWAKQNHMPIPKKLPCPDNCGVSINWHLNTDYRDGWTARLTVFNWRDFAFEDWFVAVEMGKAGPGYENVYSFNGTRVPPNNRTVMFQGLRDMNYLVGQVNGTNPLRDPPVPGKQQSVISFKKKNIKGLNIPGGDGFPTKLFFNGEECALPKHFPKKSSGHRRSISVLMSLVLAMAATFALMMD
;
A
#
# COMPACT_ATOMS: atom_id res chain seq x y z
N MET A 1 67.95 -9.41 -56.32
CA MET A 1 69.12 -10.29 -56.54
C MET A 1 68.62 -11.72 -56.71
N LYS A 2 69.01 -12.36 -57.82
CA LYS A 2 68.90 -13.79 -58.21
C LYS A 2 67.47 -14.37 -58.35
N VAL A 3 66.94 -14.64 -59.56
CA VAL A 3 67.31 -15.60 -60.66
C VAL A 3 66.51 -16.92 -60.50
N ILE A 4 65.47 -17.15 -61.35
CA ILE A 4 65.33 -18.14 -62.46
C ILE A 4 65.03 -19.57 -61.93
N GLU A 5 64.02 -20.35 -62.38
CA GLU A 5 63.84 -21.07 -63.66
C GLU A 5 62.42 -21.75 -63.61
N VAL A 6 61.44 -21.66 -64.54
CA VAL A 6 61.31 -21.92 -66.00
C VAL A 6 60.73 -23.32 -66.33
N LYS A 7 59.49 -23.28 -66.86
CA LYS A 7 58.84 -24.05 -67.97
C LYS A 7 58.66 -25.57 -67.81
N THR A 8 57.77 -26.27 -68.52
CA THR A 8 57.18 -26.23 -69.90
C THR A 8 55.88 -27.06 -69.86
N GLY A 9 54.87 -26.97 -70.72
CA GLY A 9 54.64 -26.30 -72.00
C GLY A 9 53.62 -27.13 -72.83
N MET A 10 52.65 -26.45 -73.45
CA MET A 10 52.01 -26.70 -74.78
C MET A 10 51.19 -28.00 -75.00
N LYS A 11 50.15 -28.12 -75.84
CA LYS A 11 49.32 -27.24 -76.71
C LYS A 11 48.22 -28.11 -77.41
N ILE A 12 47.00 -27.57 -77.59
CA ILE A 12 46.18 -27.56 -78.86
C ILE A 12 45.54 -28.93 -79.32
N PRO A 13 44.49 -29.03 -80.19
CA PRO A 13 43.32 -28.18 -80.53
C PRO A 13 41.93 -28.90 -80.73
N TRP A 14 40.90 -28.06 -80.94
CA TRP A 14 39.81 -28.09 -81.96
C TRP A 14 38.54 -28.98 -81.87
N ASN A 15 37.41 -28.24 -81.83
CA ASN A 15 36.19 -28.28 -82.66
C ASN A 15 35.20 -29.48 -82.65
N ALA A 16 33.98 -29.17 -82.15
CA ALA A 16 32.70 -29.11 -82.91
C ALA A 16 31.50 -29.95 -82.38
N ARG A 17 30.37 -29.22 -82.22
CA ARG A 17 28.95 -29.57 -82.41
C ARG A 17 28.16 -30.42 -81.39
N ARG A 18 27.19 -29.70 -80.80
CA ARG A 18 25.74 -29.96 -80.58
C ARG A 18 25.26 -31.03 -79.57
N THR A 19 24.42 -30.52 -78.65
CA THR A 19 23.21 -31.10 -78.02
C THR A 19 23.37 -32.37 -77.18
N LEU A 20 23.12 -32.27 -75.87
CA LEU A 20 21.90 -32.75 -75.19
C LEU A 20 22.04 -32.51 -73.66
N THR A 21 20.95 -32.13 -73.03
CA THR A 21 20.74 -31.86 -71.60
C THR A 21 21.14 -33.00 -70.66
N LEU A 22 21.84 -32.69 -69.55
CA LEU A 22 21.75 -33.42 -68.29
C LEU A 22 22.11 -32.52 -67.09
N LEU A 23 21.24 -32.52 -66.07
CA LEU A 23 21.44 -31.89 -64.76
C LEU A 23 22.70 -32.41 -64.06
N ILE A 24 23.37 -31.56 -63.27
CA ILE A 24 23.61 -31.72 -61.81
C ILE A 24 24.49 -30.56 -61.28
N LEU A 25 23.95 -29.94 -60.23
CA LEU A 25 24.50 -29.12 -59.14
C LEU A 25 26.02 -29.08 -58.92
N LEU A 26 26.61 -27.89 -58.65
CA LEU A 26 26.84 -27.37 -57.27
C LEU A 26 27.64 -26.03 -57.28
N SER A 27 27.09 -25.03 -56.56
CA SER A 27 27.75 -24.05 -55.66
C SER A 27 29.10 -23.44 -56.06
N SER A 28 29.32 -22.12 -56.12
CA SER A 28 29.15 -21.05 -55.11
C SER A 28 30.00 -19.85 -55.62
N VAL A 29 29.81 -18.56 -55.32
CA VAL A 29 29.48 -17.85 -54.08
C VAL A 29 28.79 -16.53 -54.46
N LEU A 30 27.78 -16.18 -53.66
CA LEU A 30 26.96 -14.98 -53.74
C LEU A 30 27.60 -13.79 -53.00
N THR A 31 27.48 -12.60 -53.58
CA THR A 31 27.33 -11.34 -52.85
C THR A 31 26.02 -10.70 -53.29
N ILE A 32 25.02 -10.71 -52.41
CA ILE A 32 23.75 -10.00 -52.60
C ILE A 32 23.68 -8.88 -51.57
N CYS A 33 23.63 -7.64 -52.06
CA CYS A 33 23.05 -6.49 -51.38
C CYS A 33 21.53 -6.66 -51.36
N ASN A 34 20.90 -6.64 -50.18
CA ASN A 34 19.45 -6.45 -50.09
C ASN A 34 19.16 -4.98 -49.76
N GLY A 35 18.50 -4.30 -50.70
CA GLY A 35 17.82 -3.03 -50.47
C GLY A 35 16.62 -3.24 -49.55
N GLN A 36 16.40 -2.27 -48.66
CA GLN A 36 15.21 -2.21 -47.80
C GLN A 36 14.04 -1.68 -48.63
N ASP A 37 13.04 -2.52 -48.83
CA ASP A 37 11.75 -2.16 -49.42
C ASP A 37 10.88 -1.46 -48.36
N TYR A 38 10.49 -0.22 -48.63
CA TYR A 38 9.54 0.55 -47.82
C TYR A 38 8.13 0.20 -48.31
N GLY A 39 7.45 -0.72 -47.63
CA GLY A 39 6.05 -1.03 -47.88
C GLY A 39 5.14 0.13 -47.42
N THR A 40 4.41 0.71 -48.38
CA THR A 40 3.25 1.58 -48.15
C THR A 40 2.06 0.81 -47.56
N PRO A 41 1.17 1.47 -46.79
CA PRO A 41 0.10 0.81 -46.05
C PRO A 41 -1.07 0.47 -46.95
N THR A 42 -1.44 -0.80 -47.02
CA THR A 42 -2.76 -1.23 -47.49
C THR A 42 -3.79 -1.06 -46.37
N GLU A 43 -4.87 -0.35 -46.69
CA GLU A 43 -6.13 -0.39 -45.96
C GLU A 43 -6.64 -1.83 -45.94
N ASP A 44 -6.55 -2.49 -44.77
CA ASP A 44 -7.56 -3.43 -44.28
C ASP A 44 -7.21 -3.79 -42.82
N GLY A 45 -8.10 -3.41 -41.92
CA GLY A 45 -7.96 -3.61 -40.48
C GLY A 45 -8.19 -5.06 -40.08
N ALA A 46 -7.11 -5.75 -39.73
CA ALA A 46 -7.12 -6.89 -38.81
C ALA A 46 -5.70 -7.10 -38.29
N GLY A 47 -5.34 -6.43 -37.19
CA GLY A 47 -4.06 -6.62 -36.51
C GLY A 47 -4.00 -7.97 -35.80
N GLY A 48 -3.78 -9.05 -36.55
CA GLY A 48 -3.48 -10.38 -36.05
C GLY A 48 -2.02 -10.74 -36.32
N GLY A 49 -1.10 -10.34 -35.44
CA GLY A 49 0.27 -10.85 -35.49
C GLY A 49 0.27 -12.36 -35.23
N GLU A 50 0.97 -13.11 -36.07
CA GLU A 50 1.12 -14.57 -35.95
C GLU A 50 1.65 -14.94 -34.54
N PRO A 51 1.06 -15.93 -33.84
CA PRO A 51 1.45 -16.26 -32.48
C PRO A 51 2.93 -16.70 -32.42
N PRO A 52 3.71 -16.26 -31.41
CA PRO A 52 5.13 -16.61 -31.31
C PRO A 52 5.33 -18.13 -31.30
N PRO A 53 6.37 -18.68 -31.96
CA PRO A 53 6.62 -20.13 -32.01
C PRO A 53 6.69 -20.80 -30.64
N GLU A 54 7.13 -20.05 -29.62
CA GLU A 54 7.23 -20.54 -28.24
C GLU A 54 5.87 -20.74 -27.56
N MET A 55 4.80 -20.15 -28.09
CA MET A 55 3.42 -20.35 -27.64
C MET A 55 2.89 -21.74 -28.03
N ALA A 56 3.36 -22.31 -29.15
CA ALA A 56 2.85 -23.58 -29.69
C ALA A 56 2.93 -24.76 -28.70
N HIS A 57 3.80 -24.67 -27.69
CA HIS A 57 3.99 -25.70 -26.67
C HIS A 57 3.40 -25.31 -25.29
N CYS A 58 2.61 -24.23 -25.21
CA CYS A 58 2.01 -23.76 -23.96
C CYS A 58 0.55 -24.20 -23.83
N ASN A 59 0.26 -25.00 -22.79
CA ASN A 59 -1.09 -25.46 -22.45
C ASN A 59 -1.59 -24.77 -21.17
N GLY A 60 -1.61 -23.43 -21.17
CA GLY A 60 -1.91 -22.61 -19.99
C GLY A 60 -1.88 -21.12 -20.31
N ILE A 61 -1.40 -20.27 -19.39
CA ILE A 61 -1.25 -18.83 -19.64
C ILE A 61 0.15 -18.55 -20.16
N PHE A 62 0.23 -18.09 -21.40
CA PHE A 62 1.47 -17.65 -22.02
C PHE A 62 1.65 -16.14 -21.78
N MET A 63 2.82 -15.74 -21.30
CA MET A 63 3.20 -14.34 -21.23
C MET A 63 4.53 -14.14 -21.93
N SER A 64 4.66 -13.04 -22.67
CA SER A 64 5.91 -12.62 -23.28
C SER A 64 6.17 -11.13 -23.07
N TYR A 65 7.45 -10.78 -23.05
CA TYR A 65 7.96 -9.42 -23.05
C TYR A 65 9.01 -9.31 -24.14
N SER A 66 8.89 -8.30 -24.98
CA SER A 66 9.80 -8.02 -26.08
C SER A 66 10.29 -6.58 -25.96
N PHE A 67 11.60 -6.41 -25.88
CA PHE A 67 12.22 -5.11 -25.94
C PHE A 67 12.22 -4.59 -27.39
N GLY A 68 11.65 -3.41 -27.61
CA GLY A 68 11.54 -2.81 -28.94
C GLY A 68 12.75 -1.95 -29.28
N SER A 69 12.77 -0.73 -28.77
CA SER A 69 13.82 0.25 -29.06
C SER A 69 14.18 1.06 -27.83
N ARG A 70 15.34 1.72 -27.90
CA ARG A 70 15.70 2.82 -26.99
C ARG A 70 16.37 3.94 -27.72
N GLU A 71 16.19 5.13 -27.18
CA GLU A 71 16.77 6.37 -27.69
C GLU A 71 17.38 7.15 -26.53
N ARG A 72 18.48 7.86 -26.80
CA ARG A 72 19.16 8.64 -25.76
C ARG A 72 18.34 9.89 -25.48
N GLU A 73 18.02 10.14 -24.22
CA GLU A 73 17.25 11.32 -23.82
C GLU A 73 18.14 12.43 -23.23
N TYR A 74 17.64 13.67 -23.33
CA TYR A 74 18.24 14.79 -22.62
C TYR A 74 17.98 14.69 -21.09
N PRO A 75 18.89 15.17 -20.23
CA PRO A 75 20.18 15.77 -20.58
C PRO A 75 21.23 14.72 -20.99
N HIS A 76 22.04 15.05 -22.00
CA HIS A 76 23.16 14.21 -22.40
C HIS A 76 24.32 14.35 -21.41
N VAL A 77 24.48 13.36 -20.54
CA VAL A 77 25.53 13.32 -19.52
C VAL A 77 26.64 12.35 -19.91
N LYS A 78 27.87 12.63 -19.45
CA LYS A 78 29.02 11.72 -19.63
C LYS A 78 28.95 10.49 -18.71
N ASN A 79 28.26 10.61 -17.57
CA ASN A 79 28.08 9.53 -16.61
C ASN A 79 27.03 8.53 -17.11
N VAL A 80 27.47 7.32 -17.50
CA VAL A 80 26.61 6.25 -18.04
C VAL A 80 25.50 5.83 -17.07
N THR A 81 25.75 5.87 -15.76
CA THR A 81 24.77 5.50 -14.74
C THR A 81 23.68 6.57 -14.56
N ALA A 82 23.98 7.82 -14.87
CA ALA A 82 23.04 8.93 -14.79
C ALA A 82 22.33 9.24 -16.12
N GLN A 83 22.81 8.68 -17.25
CA GLN A 83 22.22 8.89 -18.56
C GLN A 83 20.85 8.19 -18.66
N SER A 84 19.81 8.97 -18.95
CA SER A 84 18.47 8.51 -19.28
C SER A 84 18.38 8.01 -20.73
N TRP A 85 17.57 6.98 -20.93
CA TRP A 85 17.20 6.45 -22.24
C TRP A 85 15.69 6.24 -22.29
N ALA A 86 15.01 6.83 -23.28
CA ALA A 86 13.65 6.46 -23.63
C ALA A 86 13.66 5.01 -24.10
N PHE A 87 12.68 4.21 -23.71
CA PHE A 87 12.51 2.87 -24.28
C PHE A 87 11.05 2.59 -24.62
N LYS A 88 10.89 1.74 -25.65
CA LYS A 88 9.62 1.13 -26.04
C LYS A 88 9.74 -0.38 -25.90
N ALA A 89 8.73 -1.00 -25.30
CA ALA A 89 8.63 -2.44 -25.17
C ALA A 89 7.19 -2.90 -25.34
N SER A 90 7.00 -4.16 -25.73
CA SER A 90 5.68 -4.78 -25.77
C SER A 90 5.64 -5.96 -24.80
N ALA A 91 4.54 -6.09 -24.07
CA ALA A 91 4.23 -7.28 -23.29
C ALA A 91 2.91 -7.88 -23.79
N MET A 92 2.82 -9.20 -23.80
CA MET A 92 1.63 -9.91 -24.27
C MET A 92 1.28 -10.98 -23.24
N ILE A 93 -0.02 -11.14 -22.99
CA ILE A 93 -0.57 -12.23 -22.19
C ILE A 93 -1.67 -12.92 -22.99
N VAL A 94 -1.63 -14.24 -23.06
CA VAL A 94 -2.57 -15.06 -23.85
C VAL A 94 -2.99 -16.28 -23.06
N ASN A 95 -4.29 -16.59 -23.11
CA ASN A 95 -4.84 -17.82 -22.57
C ASN A 95 -4.84 -18.92 -23.64
N ALA A 96 -3.80 -19.76 -23.62
CA ALA A 96 -3.70 -20.98 -24.41
C ALA A 96 -4.20 -22.22 -23.63
N GLY A 97 -4.88 -22.00 -22.49
CA GLY A 97 -5.38 -23.04 -21.61
C GLY A 97 -6.83 -23.43 -21.87
N LYS A 98 -7.32 -24.36 -21.04
CA LYS A 98 -8.72 -24.82 -21.03
C LYS A 98 -9.59 -24.10 -19.99
N GLU A 99 -9.00 -23.26 -19.15
CA GLU A 99 -9.68 -22.52 -18.10
C GLU A 99 -9.58 -21.03 -18.39
N GLU A 100 -10.66 -20.28 -18.19
CA GLU A 100 -10.65 -18.82 -18.30
C GLU A 100 -9.77 -18.20 -17.21
N LEU A 101 -9.02 -17.16 -17.57
CA LEU A 101 -8.24 -16.37 -16.62
C LEU A 101 -9.00 -15.09 -16.31
N THR A 102 -9.63 -15.04 -15.15
CA THR A 102 -10.35 -13.85 -14.69
C THR A 102 -9.41 -12.86 -14.00
N GLY A 103 -9.54 -11.57 -14.31
CA GLY A 103 -8.79 -10.50 -13.67
C GLY A 103 -7.27 -10.67 -13.77
N TRP A 104 -6.71 -10.82 -14.97
CA TRP A 104 -5.29 -11.14 -15.14
C TRP A 104 -4.38 -10.07 -14.53
N GLN A 105 -3.28 -10.51 -13.92
CA GLN A 105 -2.30 -9.68 -13.21
C GLN A 105 -0.88 -10.11 -13.61
N MET A 106 -0.22 -9.31 -14.45
CA MET A 106 1.12 -9.61 -14.97
C MET A 106 2.17 -8.73 -14.30
N PHE A 107 3.05 -9.34 -13.52
CA PHE A 107 4.18 -8.66 -12.89
C PHE A 107 5.42 -8.65 -13.80
N ILE A 108 5.94 -7.46 -14.06
CA ILE A 108 7.19 -7.23 -14.79
C ILE A 108 8.22 -6.63 -13.82
N GLY A 109 9.25 -7.40 -13.51
CA GLY A 109 10.31 -7.02 -12.58
C GLY A 109 11.43 -6.24 -13.26
N PHE A 110 11.24 -4.96 -13.50
CA PHE A 110 12.24 -4.01 -14.01
C PHE A 110 13.51 -3.93 -13.10
N ARG A 111 14.65 -3.46 -13.61
CA ARG A 111 15.97 -3.59 -12.92
C ARG A 111 16.98 -2.46 -13.18
N HIS A 112 16.66 -1.49 -14.02
CA HIS A 112 17.47 -0.38 -14.48
C HIS A 112 16.85 0.98 -14.09
N LYS A 113 16.19 1.04 -12.92
CA LYS A 113 15.51 2.22 -12.38
C LYS A 113 14.48 2.81 -13.36
N GLU A 114 13.70 1.92 -13.96
CA GLU A 114 12.77 2.27 -15.02
C GLU A 114 11.62 3.14 -14.47
N LEU A 115 11.37 4.25 -15.15
CA LEU A 115 10.19 5.09 -14.96
C LEU A 115 9.22 4.80 -16.10
N ILE A 116 8.04 4.26 -15.81
CA ILE A 116 7.04 3.96 -16.84
C ILE A 116 6.18 5.20 -17.05
N VAL A 117 6.10 5.70 -18.29
CA VAL A 117 5.36 6.91 -18.63
C VAL A 117 3.98 6.58 -19.19
N SER A 118 3.84 5.44 -19.87
CA SER A 118 2.55 4.93 -20.32
C SER A 118 2.57 3.42 -20.52
N ALA A 119 1.39 2.81 -20.39
CA ALA A 119 1.13 1.44 -20.79
C ALA A 119 -0.23 1.38 -21.49
N THR A 120 -0.26 1.23 -22.82
CA THR A 120 -1.52 1.11 -23.56
C THR A 120 -2.03 -0.33 -23.46
N GLY A 121 -3.32 -0.53 -23.20
CA GLY A 121 -3.93 -1.86 -23.05
C GLY A 121 -3.89 -2.45 -21.64
N ALA A 122 -3.28 -1.74 -20.68
CA ALA A 122 -3.26 -2.12 -19.27
C ALA A 122 -3.11 -0.90 -18.35
N SER A 123 -3.48 -1.05 -17.09
CA SER A 123 -3.15 -0.08 -16.05
C SER A 123 -2.19 -0.68 -15.04
N PRO A 124 -1.30 0.13 -14.43
CA PRO A 124 -0.50 -0.34 -13.32
C PRO A 124 -1.43 -0.59 -12.13
N MET A 125 -1.18 -1.68 -11.41
CA MET A 125 -1.89 -2.02 -10.17
C MET A 125 -1.55 -1.03 -9.06
N GLU A 126 -0.36 -0.41 -9.12
CA GLU A 126 0.14 0.52 -8.12
C GLU A 126 0.78 1.76 -8.78
N GLY A 127 0.39 2.94 -8.29
CA GLY A 127 0.97 4.25 -8.65
C GLY A 127 0.45 4.83 -9.98
N ASP A 128 0.60 6.14 -10.14
CA ASP A 128 0.20 6.87 -11.33
C ASP A 128 1.37 6.99 -12.31
N PHE A 129 1.08 7.11 -13.60
CA PHE A 129 2.10 7.49 -14.57
C PHE A 129 2.46 9.00 -14.41
N PRO A 130 3.74 9.38 -14.48
CA PRO A 130 4.91 8.50 -14.61
C PRO A 130 5.21 7.74 -13.31
N LEU A 131 5.35 6.42 -13.44
CA LEU A 131 5.48 5.46 -12.34
C LEU A 131 6.94 5.04 -12.14
N ASP A 132 7.47 5.16 -10.93
CA ASP A 132 8.74 4.53 -10.57
C ASP A 132 8.57 3.01 -10.43
N ALA A 133 9.04 2.28 -11.44
CA ALA A 133 8.98 0.84 -11.53
C ALA A 133 10.33 0.19 -11.20
N SER A 134 11.22 0.86 -10.46
CA SER A 134 12.55 0.31 -10.09
C SER A 134 12.50 -1.08 -9.43
N ASN A 135 11.42 -1.42 -8.72
CA ASN A 135 11.20 -2.72 -8.08
C ASN A 135 10.28 -3.65 -8.89
N GLY A 136 9.97 -3.29 -10.13
CA GLY A 136 8.94 -3.90 -10.94
C GLY A 136 7.56 -3.27 -10.72
N THR A 137 6.63 -3.62 -11.61
CA THR A 137 5.22 -3.22 -11.53
C THR A 137 4.33 -4.35 -12.01
N THR A 138 3.11 -4.41 -11.47
CA THR A 138 2.07 -5.33 -11.89
C THR A 138 1.11 -4.59 -12.81
N PHE A 139 0.90 -5.10 -14.01
CA PHE A 139 -0.11 -4.60 -14.94
C PHE A 139 -1.38 -5.44 -14.84
N VAL A 140 -2.53 -4.78 -14.96
CA VAL A 140 -3.86 -5.39 -15.01
C VAL A 140 -4.61 -4.90 -16.25
N GLY A 141 -5.52 -5.72 -16.77
CA GLY A 141 -6.27 -5.39 -17.97
C GLY A 141 -7.19 -4.18 -17.81
N SER A 142 -7.30 -3.38 -18.87
CA SER A 142 -8.25 -2.27 -18.96
C SER A 142 -8.62 -2.08 -20.44
N PRO A 143 -9.91 -2.10 -20.83
CA PRO A 143 -11.13 -2.25 -20.02
C PRO A 143 -11.54 -3.70 -19.72
N ASN A 144 -11.06 -4.67 -20.50
CA ASN A 144 -11.33 -6.09 -20.30
C ASN A 144 -10.22 -6.71 -19.45
N THR A 145 -10.62 -7.31 -18.34
CA THR A 145 -9.70 -7.89 -17.35
C THR A 145 -9.62 -9.43 -17.45
N ASP A 146 -10.50 -10.04 -18.24
CA ASP A 146 -10.62 -11.50 -18.34
C ASP A 146 -10.11 -11.99 -19.70
N LEU A 147 -9.36 -13.09 -19.71
CA LEU A 147 -8.96 -13.80 -20.93
C LEU A 147 -9.78 -15.09 -21.03
N LYS A 148 -10.64 -15.15 -22.05
CA LYS A 148 -11.44 -16.34 -22.35
C LYS A 148 -10.57 -17.48 -22.87
N THR A 149 -11.17 -18.66 -23.09
CA THR A 149 -10.47 -19.79 -23.71
C THR A 149 -10.73 -19.83 -25.21
N SER A 150 -9.78 -20.34 -25.99
CA SER A 150 -9.96 -20.55 -27.43
C SER A 150 -11.12 -21.50 -27.75
N ILE A 151 -11.54 -22.34 -26.79
CA ILE A 151 -12.66 -23.27 -26.89
C ILE A 151 -13.98 -22.51 -27.01
N VAL A 152 -14.22 -21.53 -26.13
CA VAL A 152 -15.51 -20.78 -26.09
C VAL A 152 -15.54 -19.60 -27.07
N THR A 153 -14.38 -19.18 -27.59
CA THR A 153 -14.27 -18.07 -28.54
C THR A 153 -14.03 -18.51 -29.98
N ALA A 154 -14.04 -19.81 -30.26
CA ALA A 154 -13.69 -20.37 -31.58
C ALA A 154 -12.34 -19.86 -32.12
N GLY A 155 -11.37 -19.61 -31.23
CA GLY A 155 -10.04 -19.12 -31.60
C GLY A 155 -9.92 -17.61 -31.81
N ASP A 156 -10.94 -16.80 -31.49
CA ASP A 156 -10.82 -15.33 -31.57
C ASP A 156 -9.73 -14.80 -30.63
N PHE A 157 -8.62 -14.36 -31.23
CA PHE A 157 -7.42 -13.94 -30.52
C PHE A 157 -7.64 -12.67 -29.68
N THR A 158 -8.59 -11.82 -30.07
CA THR A 158 -8.88 -10.55 -29.38
C THR A 158 -9.55 -10.76 -28.02
N GLN A 159 -10.17 -11.93 -27.81
CA GLN A 159 -10.87 -12.28 -26.55
C GLN A 159 -10.03 -13.17 -25.62
N ILE A 160 -8.92 -13.71 -26.11
CA ILE A 160 -8.03 -14.61 -25.35
C ILE A 160 -6.65 -14.00 -25.10
N SER A 161 -6.34 -12.85 -25.69
CA SER A 161 -5.07 -12.15 -25.56
C SER A 161 -5.20 -10.68 -25.18
N THR A 162 -4.15 -10.12 -24.60
CA THR A 162 -4.01 -8.67 -24.45
C THR A 162 -2.56 -8.28 -24.74
N ASN A 163 -2.39 -7.25 -25.57
CA ASN A 163 -1.11 -6.62 -25.85
C ASN A 163 -0.98 -5.33 -25.05
N ILE A 164 0.19 -5.13 -24.47
CA ILE A 164 0.54 -3.97 -23.65
C ILE A 164 1.72 -3.26 -24.30
N GLU A 165 1.53 -2.02 -24.72
CA GLU A 165 2.60 -1.19 -25.25
C GLU A 165 3.15 -0.30 -24.13
N ILE A 166 4.40 -0.53 -23.75
CA ILE A 166 5.04 0.13 -22.60
C ILE A 166 6.03 1.17 -23.12
N THR A 167 5.86 2.42 -22.68
CA THR A 167 6.83 3.49 -22.91
C THR A 167 7.35 3.99 -21.58
N GLY A 168 8.67 4.16 -21.47
CA GLY A 168 9.29 4.65 -20.24
C GLY A 168 10.73 5.12 -20.43
N THR A 169 11.36 5.48 -19.33
CA THR A 169 12.78 5.89 -19.27
C THR A 169 13.56 4.90 -18.41
N LEU A 170 14.79 4.57 -18.78
CA LEU A 170 15.69 3.69 -18.03
C LEU A 170 17.08 4.30 -17.85
N PHE A 171 17.84 3.81 -16.85
CA PHE A 171 19.14 4.35 -16.46
C PHE A 171 20.22 3.26 -16.34
N GLY A 172 21.48 3.63 -16.56
CA GLY A 172 22.63 2.77 -16.25
C GLY A 172 22.79 1.54 -17.13
N VAL A 173 22.34 1.60 -18.38
CA VAL A 173 22.50 0.51 -19.37
C VAL A 173 23.50 0.94 -20.44
N ALA A 174 24.51 0.10 -20.68
CA ALA A 174 25.52 0.33 -21.73
C ALA A 174 24.90 0.31 -23.14
N LYS A 175 25.49 1.06 -24.09
CA LYS A 175 24.97 1.26 -25.47
C LYS A 175 24.79 -0.03 -26.30
N GLY A 176 25.49 -1.12 -25.96
CA GLY A 176 25.35 -2.43 -26.62
C GLY A 176 24.45 -3.44 -25.90
N ALA A 177 23.96 -3.15 -24.69
CA ALA A 177 23.16 -4.08 -23.91
C ALA A 177 21.65 -3.88 -24.13
N THR A 178 20.92 -4.97 -24.39
CA THR A 178 19.45 -4.98 -24.43
C THR A 178 18.91 -5.09 -23.00
N PRO A 179 18.21 -4.06 -22.49
CA PRO A 179 17.71 -4.07 -21.13
C PRO A 179 16.50 -5.00 -21.03
N MET A 180 16.67 -6.12 -20.34
CA MET A 180 15.62 -7.12 -20.12
C MET A 180 15.16 -7.14 -18.67
N PRO A 181 13.84 -7.26 -18.41
CA PRO A 181 13.30 -7.40 -17.06
C PRO A 181 13.93 -8.59 -16.31
N ARG A 182 14.07 -8.45 -15.00
CA ARG A 182 14.51 -9.52 -14.10
C ARG A 182 13.53 -10.68 -14.08
N THR A 183 12.23 -10.41 -14.01
CA THR A 183 11.20 -11.43 -13.88
C THR A 183 9.96 -11.07 -14.69
N LEU A 184 9.27 -12.11 -15.19
CA LEU A 184 7.94 -12.02 -15.76
C LEU A 184 7.09 -13.09 -15.06
N LYS A 185 6.02 -12.69 -14.38
CA LYS A 185 5.21 -13.59 -13.53
C LYS A 185 3.72 -13.29 -13.62
N LEU A 186 2.91 -14.34 -13.50
CA LEU A 186 1.46 -14.23 -13.32
C LEU A 186 1.21 -14.21 -11.81
N VAL A 187 0.50 -13.19 -11.32
CA VAL A 187 0.22 -13.01 -9.88
C VAL A 187 -1.09 -13.70 -9.47
N ASN A 188 -1.93 -14.08 -10.44
CA ASN A 188 -3.20 -14.77 -10.18
C ASN A 188 -3.02 -16.09 -9.42
N ASP A 189 -3.88 -16.32 -8.43
CA ASP A 189 -3.86 -17.52 -7.61
C ASP A 189 -4.16 -18.80 -8.40
N GLY A 190 -3.54 -19.90 -7.97
CA GLY A 190 -3.75 -21.23 -8.54
C GLY A 190 -3.04 -21.47 -9.87
N TRP A 191 -2.09 -20.62 -10.24
CA TRP A 191 -1.20 -20.82 -11.38
C TRP A 191 0.25 -20.99 -10.92
N GLU A 192 0.95 -21.96 -11.49
CA GLU A 192 2.37 -22.21 -11.26
C GLU A 192 3.14 -21.82 -12.52
N CYS A 193 4.02 -20.83 -12.37
CA CYS A 193 4.88 -20.33 -13.45
C CYS A 193 6.33 -20.75 -13.22
N PRO A 194 7.00 -21.40 -14.20
CA PRO A 194 8.43 -21.62 -14.14
C PRO A 194 9.19 -20.29 -14.28
N ALA A 195 10.51 -20.31 -14.07
CA ALA A 195 11.35 -19.15 -14.39
C ALA A 195 11.24 -18.82 -15.88
N ALA A 196 11.04 -17.55 -16.20
CA ALA A 196 10.91 -17.09 -17.57
C ALA A 196 12.21 -17.30 -18.36
N LYS A 197 12.08 -17.80 -19.58
CA LYS A 197 13.20 -18.06 -20.49
C LYS A 197 13.51 -16.78 -21.26
N ARG A 198 14.81 -16.49 -21.45
CA ARG A 198 15.28 -15.33 -22.21
C ARG A 198 16.00 -15.78 -23.47
N LYS A 199 15.67 -15.17 -24.60
CA LYS A 199 16.34 -15.37 -25.89
C LYS A 199 16.42 -14.04 -26.63
N GLY A 200 17.61 -13.45 -26.68
CA GLY A 200 17.81 -12.11 -27.26
C GLY A 200 17.02 -11.04 -26.52
N GLY A 201 16.28 -10.21 -27.28
CA GLY A 201 15.40 -9.16 -26.75
C GLY A 201 14.03 -9.65 -26.25
N ASN A 202 13.80 -10.97 -26.22
CA ASN A 202 12.51 -11.55 -25.84
C ASN A 202 12.64 -12.39 -24.57
N MET A 203 11.59 -12.35 -23.76
CA MET A 203 11.43 -13.13 -22.54
C MET A 203 10.03 -13.72 -22.51
N ASN A 204 9.90 -15.02 -22.24
CA ASN A 204 8.60 -15.69 -22.21
C ASN A 204 8.46 -16.66 -21.05
N VAL A 205 7.22 -16.96 -20.69
CA VAL A 205 6.87 -17.93 -19.66
C VAL A 205 5.52 -18.55 -19.98
N CYS A 206 5.39 -19.84 -19.70
CA CYS A 206 4.12 -20.56 -19.79
C CYS A 206 3.74 -21.04 -18.39
N CYS A 207 2.69 -20.46 -17.83
CA CYS A 207 2.15 -20.82 -16.52
C CYS A 207 1.10 -21.92 -16.66
N LYS A 208 1.18 -22.93 -15.80
CA LYS A 208 0.21 -24.05 -15.78
C LYS A 208 -0.69 -23.94 -14.56
N ARG A 209 -1.93 -24.42 -14.69
CA ARG A 209 -2.85 -24.50 -13.56
C ARG A 209 -2.29 -25.43 -12.50
N ASN A 210 -2.30 -25.02 -11.24
CA ASN A 210 -1.90 -25.87 -10.12
C ASN A 210 -3.01 -26.89 -9.82
N PRO A 211 -2.79 -28.20 -10.04
CA PRO A 211 -3.82 -29.23 -9.81
C PRO A 211 -4.21 -29.36 -8.33
N LYS A 212 -3.34 -28.93 -7.41
CA LYS A 212 -3.57 -28.98 -5.95
C LYS A 212 -4.35 -27.77 -5.44
N PHE A 213 -4.52 -26.73 -6.26
CA PHE A 213 -5.27 -25.54 -5.89
C PHE A 213 -6.77 -25.83 -5.95
N LYS A 214 -7.37 -26.09 -4.79
CA LYS A 214 -8.82 -26.23 -4.66
C LYS A 214 -9.43 -24.82 -4.64
N VAL A 215 -10.08 -24.42 -5.74
CA VAL A 215 -10.95 -23.24 -5.74
C VAL A 215 -12.01 -23.46 -4.67
N LYS A 216 -12.16 -22.53 -3.71
CA LYS A 216 -13.28 -22.58 -2.77
C LYS A 216 -14.57 -22.66 -3.58
N THR A 217 -15.34 -23.71 -3.35
CA THR A 217 -16.56 -24.09 -4.08
C THR A 217 -17.65 -23.03 -3.90
N GLY A 218 -17.52 -21.92 -4.63
CA GLY A 218 -18.63 -21.06 -5.00
C GLY A 218 -19.20 -21.49 -6.36
N PRO A 219 -20.38 -20.99 -6.75
CA PRO A 219 -20.88 -21.16 -8.11
C PRO A 219 -19.81 -20.69 -9.11
N LYS A 220 -19.56 -21.45 -10.18
CA LYS A 220 -18.65 -21.05 -11.27
C LYS A 220 -19.31 -19.88 -12.01
N THR A 221 -18.94 -18.66 -11.65
CA THR A 221 -19.40 -17.45 -12.32
C THR A 221 -18.30 -16.94 -13.26
N LYS A 222 -18.69 -16.16 -14.26
CA LYS A 222 -17.74 -15.52 -15.20
C LYS A 222 -16.94 -14.38 -14.55
N PHE A 223 -17.17 -14.09 -13.27
CA PHE A 223 -16.61 -12.95 -12.56
C PHE A 223 -15.52 -13.41 -11.58
N ALA A 224 -14.64 -12.49 -11.20
CA ALA A 224 -13.63 -12.81 -10.20
C ALA A 224 -14.29 -13.07 -8.83
N PRO A 225 -13.76 -14.01 -8.03
CA PRO A 225 -14.25 -14.24 -6.68
C PRO A 225 -13.98 -13.01 -5.80
N ARG A 226 -14.90 -12.73 -4.88
CA ARG A 226 -14.71 -11.68 -3.88
C ARG A 226 -13.52 -12.02 -2.98
N ARG A 227 -12.69 -11.01 -2.73
CA ARG A 227 -11.49 -11.10 -1.87
C ARG A 227 -11.77 -10.44 -0.52
N HIS A 228 -10.99 -10.80 0.48
CA HIS A 228 -11.05 -10.16 1.80
C HIS A 228 -9.78 -9.32 2.01
N GLY A 229 -9.94 -8.09 2.47
CA GLY A 229 -8.87 -7.28 3.04
C GLY A 229 -9.36 -6.56 4.29
N ASP A 230 -8.54 -5.63 4.79
CA ASP A 230 -8.87 -4.89 6.01
C ASP A 230 -10.10 -3.99 5.85
N LEU A 231 -10.22 -3.34 4.69
CA LEU A 231 -11.45 -2.71 4.23
C LEU A 231 -11.85 -3.27 2.86
N ASN A 232 -13.14 -3.53 2.70
CA ASN A 232 -13.74 -3.92 1.44
C ASN A 232 -14.69 -2.82 0.98
N ILE A 233 -14.39 -2.20 -0.16
CA ILE A 233 -15.26 -1.19 -0.78
C ILE A 233 -15.93 -1.84 -1.98
N VAL A 234 -17.25 -1.77 -2.07
CA VAL A 234 -18.03 -2.33 -3.18
C VAL A 234 -18.75 -1.19 -3.88
N TYR A 235 -18.55 -1.07 -5.20
CA TYR A 235 -19.23 -0.14 -6.08
C TYR A 235 -20.27 -0.89 -6.92
N ASP A 236 -21.54 -0.70 -6.59
CA ASP A 236 -22.68 -1.39 -7.17
C ASP A 236 -23.53 -0.44 -8.01
N VAL A 237 -23.67 -0.70 -9.30
CA VAL A 237 -24.62 0.02 -10.17
C VAL A 237 -25.99 -0.63 -10.01
N LEU A 238 -26.92 0.11 -9.41
CA LEU A 238 -28.28 -0.36 -9.11
C LEU A 238 -29.22 -0.16 -10.30
N GLN A 239 -29.12 1.00 -10.97
CA GLN A 239 -29.95 1.36 -12.11
C GLN A 239 -29.07 1.97 -13.19
N SER A 240 -29.36 1.70 -14.47
CA SER A 240 -28.59 2.21 -15.60
C SER A 240 -29.50 2.75 -16.70
N PHE A 241 -29.27 4.01 -17.06
CA PHE A 241 -29.92 4.72 -18.13
C PHE A 241 -28.89 5.06 -19.22
N ALA A 242 -29.32 5.68 -20.32
CA ALA A 242 -28.41 6.02 -21.41
C ALA A 242 -27.36 7.05 -20.96
N SER A 243 -27.79 8.15 -20.37
CA SER A 243 -26.93 9.28 -19.98
C SER A 243 -26.42 9.22 -18.54
N ASN A 244 -27.06 8.44 -17.65
CA ASN A 244 -26.69 8.39 -16.24
C ASN A 244 -26.96 7.00 -15.64
N TYR A 245 -26.47 6.80 -14.42
CA TYR A 245 -26.74 5.60 -13.65
C TYR A 245 -26.75 5.92 -12.15
N LEU A 246 -27.44 5.09 -11.37
CA LEU A 246 -27.45 5.14 -9.91
C LEU A 246 -26.49 4.08 -9.38
N ALA A 247 -25.51 4.52 -8.60
CA ALA A 247 -24.56 3.64 -7.93
C ALA A 247 -24.68 3.73 -6.41
N GLN A 248 -24.32 2.64 -5.75
CA GLN A 248 -24.18 2.51 -4.32
C GLN A 248 -22.76 2.10 -3.98
N VAL A 249 -22.20 2.74 -2.97
CA VAL A 249 -20.89 2.41 -2.43
C VAL A 249 -21.07 1.91 -1.01
N ILE A 250 -20.59 0.71 -0.74
CA ILE A 250 -20.52 0.14 0.61
C ILE A 250 -19.04 0.07 1.01
N ILE A 251 -18.73 0.51 2.22
CA ILE A 251 -17.42 0.38 2.85
C ILE A 251 -17.59 -0.53 4.06
N ASP A 252 -17.01 -1.71 3.99
CA ASP A 252 -16.98 -2.69 5.07
C ASP A 252 -15.61 -2.71 5.73
N ASN A 253 -15.58 -2.56 7.05
CA ASN A 253 -14.40 -2.78 7.86
C ASN A 253 -14.38 -4.19 8.40
N GLU A 254 -13.45 -5.01 7.92
CA GLU A 254 -13.27 -6.40 8.37
C GLU A 254 -12.08 -6.56 9.32
N ASN A 255 -11.27 -5.50 9.52
CA ASN A 255 -10.12 -5.58 10.40
C ASN A 255 -10.55 -5.52 11.89
N PRO A 256 -10.08 -6.46 12.74
CA PRO A 256 -10.50 -6.54 14.14
C PRO A 256 -10.05 -5.37 15.02
N ILE A 257 -9.05 -4.60 14.57
CA ILE A 257 -8.50 -3.43 15.27
C ILE A 257 -8.39 -2.21 14.34
N GLY A 258 -8.94 -2.27 13.13
CA GLY A 258 -8.91 -1.17 12.18
C GLY A 258 -10.07 -0.22 12.48
N ARG A 259 -9.81 1.08 12.46
CA ARG A 259 -10.84 2.10 12.63
C ARG A 259 -10.61 3.23 11.63
N LEU A 260 -11.71 3.83 11.20
CA LEU A 260 -11.65 5.11 10.50
C LEU A 260 -12.52 6.12 11.24
N ASP A 261 -11.90 7.21 11.67
CA ASP A 261 -12.54 8.43 12.16
C ASP A 261 -12.57 9.48 11.06
N ARG A 262 -13.77 10.01 10.77
CA ARG A 262 -14.03 11.02 9.73
C ARG A 262 -13.38 10.64 8.41
N TRP A 263 -13.73 9.45 7.90
CA TRP A 263 -13.16 8.98 6.65
C TRP A 263 -13.44 9.96 5.50
N ASN A 264 -12.43 10.11 4.66
CA ASN A 264 -12.43 10.86 3.43
C ASN A 264 -12.00 9.92 2.31
N LEU A 265 -12.94 9.64 1.42
CA LEU A 265 -12.79 8.75 0.30
C LEU A 265 -12.56 9.58 -0.97
N THR A 266 -11.54 9.18 -1.72
CA THR A 266 -11.18 9.79 -3.00
C THR A 266 -11.01 8.70 -4.04
N TRP A 267 -11.34 9.02 -5.27
CA TRP A 267 -11.08 8.21 -6.45
C TRP A 267 -10.89 9.12 -7.67
N GLU A 268 -10.65 8.54 -8.83
CA GLU A 268 -10.47 9.27 -10.08
C GLU A 268 -11.45 8.80 -11.16
N TRP A 269 -12.16 9.77 -11.74
CA TRP A 269 -12.96 9.58 -12.95
C TRP A 269 -12.04 9.50 -14.17
N THR A 270 -12.21 8.44 -14.97
CA THR A 270 -11.35 8.20 -16.14
C THR A 270 -12.01 8.56 -17.46
N ARG A 271 -13.33 8.78 -17.46
CA ARG A 271 -14.12 9.05 -18.67
C ARG A 271 -14.93 10.36 -18.58
N GLY A 272 -14.56 11.24 -17.65
CA GLY A 272 -15.13 12.58 -17.49
C GLY A 272 -16.51 12.59 -16.83
N GLU A 273 -16.82 11.55 -16.06
CA GLU A 273 -18.06 11.43 -15.32
C GLU A 273 -18.22 12.55 -14.26
N ILE A 274 -19.46 12.90 -13.96
CA ILE A 274 -19.80 13.91 -12.93
C ILE A 274 -20.80 13.34 -11.93
N ILE A 275 -20.72 13.81 -10.68
CA ILE A 275 -21.65 13.41 -9.62
C ILE A 275 -22.79 14.43 -9.56
N ASN A 276 -23.98 14.03 -9.98
CA ASN A 276 -25.15 14.90 -9.96
C ASN A 276 -25.69 15.05 -8.55
N THR A 277 -26.06 13.93 -7.91
CA THR A 277 -26.62 13.92 -6.55
C THR A 277 -26.01 12.80 -5.71
N MET A 278 -26.08 12.96 -4.38
CA MET A 278 -25.62 11.96 -3.42
C MET A 278 -26.58 11.83 -2.24
N ARG A 279 -26.66 10.62 -1.68
CA ARG A 279 -27.39 10.30 -0.44
C ARG A 279 -26.48 9.49 0.49
N GLY A 280 -26.49 9.78 1.78
CA GLY A 280 -25.62 9.17 2.80
C GLY A 280 -24.22 9.80 2.90
N ALA A 281 -23.78 10.57 1.90
CA ALA A 281 -22.47 11.22 1.88
C ALA A 281 -22.53 12.56 1.12
N TYR A 282 -21.48 13.36 1.25
CA TYR A 282 -21.32 14.65 0.59
C TYR A 282 -19.88 14.88 0.12
N THR A 283 -19.71 15.85 -0.78
CA THR A 283 -18.40 16.32 -1.26
C THR A 283 -18.01 17.65 -0.62
N TYR A 284 -16.72 17.84 -0.36
CA TYR A 284 -16.23 19.09 0.25
C TYR A 284 -16.31 20.31 -0.69
N LYS A 285 -16.26 20.09 -2.01
CA LYS A 285 -16.32 21.14 -3.02
C LYS A 285 -17.51 20.92 -3.95
N ARG A 286 -18.29 22.00 -4.12
CA ARG A 286 -19.44 22.11 -5.03
C ARG A 286 -19.23 23.34 -5.92
N ASP A 287 -18.29 23.24 -6.85
CA ASP A 287 -18.03 24.30 -7.82
C ASP A 287 -18.61 23.89 -9.19
N PRO A 288 -19.75 24.46 -9.60
CA PRO A 288 -20.38 24.10 -10.87
C PRO A 288 -19.60 24.62 -12.09
N SER A 289 -18.70 25.60 -11.91
CA SER A 289 -17.92 26.18 -13.02
C SER A 289 -17.03 25.14 -13.71
N GLU A 290 -16.48 24.19 -12.94
CA GLU A 290 -15.68 23.09 -13.48
C GLU A 290 -16.49 22.22 -14.45
N CYS A 291 -17.78 21.96 -14.19
CA CYS A 291 -18.63 21.24 -15.13
C CYS A 291 -19.00 22.10 -16.33
N LEU A 292 -19.41 23.36 -16.10
CA LEU A 292 -19.91 24.28 -17.13
C LEU A 292 -18.89 24.48 -18.26
N TYR A 293 -17.60 24.61 -17.93
CA TYR A 293 -16.53 24.79 -18.91
C TYR A 293 -15.88 23.47 -19.38
N SER A 294 -16.39 22.32 -18.93
CA SER A 294 -15.91 21.00 -19.37
C SER A 294 -16.71 20.47 -20.56
N LYS A 295 -16.31 19.28 -21.05
CA LYS A 295 -17.10 18.51 -22.03
C LYS A 295 -18.51 18.20 -21.53
N ALA A 296 -18.71 18.10 -20.22
CA ALA A 296 -20.04 17.88 -19.64
C ALA A 296 -20.97 19.06 -19.88
N GLY A 297 -20.51 20.30 -19.65
CA GLY A 297 -21.27 21.52 -19.92
C GLY A 297 -21.61 21.72 -21.41
N GLN A 298 -20.70 21.30 -22.30
CA GLN A 298 -20.94 21.35 -23.75
C GLN A 298 -22.01 20.34 -24.20
N TYR A 299 -22.05 19.17 -23.57
CA TYR A 299 -22.95 18.08 -23.94
C TYR A 299 -24.33 18.19 -23.28
N TYR A 300 -24.39 18.45 -21.98
CA TYR A 300 -25.63 18.53 -21.21
C TYR A 300 -26.15 19.97 -21.12
N LYS A 301 -26.58 20.53 -22.24
CA LYS A 301 -27.04 21.94 -22.33
C LYS A 301 -28.24 22.27 -21.44
N ASP A 302 -29.14 21.30 -21.25
CA ASP A 302 -30.38 21.48 -20.49
C ASP A 302 -30.25 21.08 -19.01
N LEU A 303 -29.06 20.61 -18.59
CA LEU A 303 -28.83 20.23 -17.20
C LEU A 303 -28.53 21.47 -16.36
N ASP A 304 -29.26 21.64 -15.26
CA ASP A 304 -28.97 22.67 -14.26
C ASP A 304 -27.72 22.28 -13.45
N PHE A 305 -26.55 22.77 -13.90
CA PHE A 305 -25.28 22.51 -13.23
C PHE A 305 -25.18 23.14 -11.83
N SER A 306 -26.05 24.10 -11.47
CA SER A 306 -26.02 24.70 -10.13
C SER A 306 -26.36 23.70 -9.02
N GLN A 307 -27.05 22.61 -9.36
CA GLN A 307 -27.46 21.55 -8.42
C GLN A 307 -26.50 20.36 -8.38
N VAL A 308 -25.47 20.36 -9.23
CA VAL A 308 -24.53 19.24 -9.34
C VAL A 308 -23.64 19.17 -8.10
N MET A 309 -23.57 17.98 -7.51
CA MET A 309 -22.82 17.72 -6.29
C MET A 309 -21.31 17.86 -6.49
N ASN A 310 -20.75 17.36 -7.58
CA ASN A 310 -19.31 17.47 -7.84
C ASN A 310 -18.93 17.28 -9.30
N CYS A 311 -18.02 18.14 -9.77
CA CYS A 311 -17.50 18.19 -11.13
C CYS A 311 -16.03 17.80 -11.23
N GLN A 312 -15.37 17.56 -10.11
CA GLN A 312 -13.93 17.37 -10.06
C GLN A 312 -13.59 15.96 -10.53
N LYS A 313 -12.49 15.84 -11.29
CA LYS A 313 -11.97 14.52 -11.71
C LYS A 313 -11.64 13.64 -10.50
N LYS A 314 -11.22 14.23 -9.39
CA LYS A 314 -10.87 13.56 -8.13
C LYS A 314 -11.74 14.08 -6.98
N PRO A 315 -12.99 13.61 -6.82
CA PRO A 315 -13.86 14.05 -5.73
C PRO A 315 -13.30 13.62 -4.37
N ALA A 316 -13.49 14.47 -3.35
CA ALA A 316 -13.28 14.12 -1.95
C ALA A 316 -14.64 13.97 -1.26
N ILE A 317 -14.95 12.76 -0.82
CA ILE A 317 -16.26 12.33 -0.34
C ILE A 317 -16.17 11.93 1.12
N SER A 318 -17.10 12.40 1.93
CA SER A 318 -17.23 12.04 3.34
C SER A 318 -18.67 11.74 3.71
N ASP A 319 -18.84 10.90 4.73
CA ASP A 319 -20.13 10.52 5.30
C ASP A 319 -20.87 11.73 5.88
N LEU A 320 -22.19 11.68 5.87
CA LEU A 320 -23.02 12.70 6.52
C LEU A 320 -22.87 12.66 8.05
N PRO A 321 -23.16 13.78 8.74
CA PRO A 321 -23.14 13.79 10.20
C PRO A 321 -24.45 13.18 10.77
N PRO A 322 -24.46 12.74 12.05
CA PRO A 322 -25.60 12.03 12.65
C PRO A 322 -26.93 12.79 12.62
N GLU A 323 -26.89 14.12 12.61
CA GLU A 323 -28.09 14.98 12.57
C GLU A 323 -28.84 14.87 11.24
N ARG A 324 -28.18 14.36 10.19
CA ARG A 324 -28.76 14.15 8.85
C ARG A 324 -29.23 12.71 8.62
N LYS A 325 -29.17 11.84 9.63
CA LYS A 325 -29.52 10.43 9.49
C LYS A 325 -30.96 10.22 9.02
N ASP A 326 -31.90 11.00 9.55
CA ASP A 326 -33.33 10.88 9.26
C ASP A 326 -33.82 11.86 8.17
N ASP A 327 -32.89 12.53 7.47
CA ASP A 327 -33.20 13.44 6.35
C ASP A 327 -33.72 12.64 5.14
N GLU A 328 -34.96 12.90 4.71
CA GLU A 328 -35.60 12.17 3.60
C GLU A 328 -34.88 12.33 2.26
N VAL A 329 -34.22 13.47 2.04
CA VAL A 329 -33.57 13.81 0.76
C VAL A 329 -32.17 13.26 0.72
N THR A 330 -31.34 13.64 1.70
CA THR A 330 -29.90 13.35 1.70
C THR A 330 -29.51 12.19 2.58
N GLY A 331 -30.32 11.83 3.58
CA GLY A 331 -30.07 10.76 4.54
C GLY A 331 -30.95 9.54 4.29
N LYS A 332 -31.52 9.04 5.38
CA LYS A 332 -32.44 7.88 5.47
C LYS A 332 -31.92 6.67 4.69
N LEU A 333 -30.63 6.42 4.83
CA LEU A 333 -29.92 5.33 4.18
C LEU A 333 -29.30 4.43 5.26
N PRO A 334 -29.46 3.09 5.19
CA PRO A 334 -28.94 2.23 6.24
C PRO A 334 -27.42 2.34 6.33
N PHE A 335 -26.90 2.21 7.55
CA PHE A 335 -25.45 2.32 7.85
C PHE A 335 -24.80 3.66 7.52
N CYS A 336 -25.55 4.69 7.07
CA CYS A 336 -25.02 6.03 6.87
C CYS A 336 -24.95 6.85 8.16
N CYS A 337 -24.33 8.00 7.98
CA CYS A 337 -24.53 9.21 8.74
C CYS A 337 -23.91 9.14 10.14
N LYS A 338 -22.65 8.71 10.21
CA LYS A 338 -21.86 8.56 11.45
C LYS A 338 -20.65 9.48 11.46
N ASN A 339 -20.70 10.60 10.73
CA ASN A 339 -19.59 11.54 10.60
C ASN A 339 -18.30 10.88 10.10
N GLY A 340 -18.43 9.78 9.36
CA GLY A 340 -17.31 9.02 8.82
C GLY A 340 -16.66 8.08 9.83
N THR A 341 -17.39 7.69 10.87
CA THR A 341 -16.92 6.71 11.87
C THR A 341 -17.20 5.28 11.37
N LEU A 342 -16.14 4.49 11.23
CA LEU A 342 -16.18 3.03 11.02
C LEU A 342 -15.40 2.36 12.15
N LEU A 343 -16.11 1.66 13.02
CA LEU A 343 -15.52 0.93 14.14
C LEU A 343 -15.01 -0.45 13.70
N PRO A 344 -14.08 -1.07 14.44
CA PRO A 344 -13.74 -2.47 14.25
C PRO A 344 -14.94 -3.38 14.59
N PRO A 345 -15.12 -4.51 13.88
CA PRO A 345 -16.17 -5.48 14.19
C PRO A 345 -16.11 -6.03 15.60
N LEU A 346 -14.92 -6.06 16.20
CA LEU A 346 -14.72 -6.51 17.58
C LEU A 346 -15.36 -5.55 18.62
N MET A 347 -15.51 -4.28 18.27
CA MET A 347 -16.18 -3.28 19.12
C MET A 347 -17.69 -3.28 18.88
N ASP A 348 -18.09 -3.06 17.61
CA ASP A 348 -19.50 -2.99 17.23
C ASP A 348 -19.66 -3.33 15.73
N PRO A 349 -20.12 -4.55 15.41
CA PRO A 349 -20.38 -4.96 14.03
C PRO A 349 -21.38 -4.04 13.30
N SER A 350 -22.35 -3.44 14.00
CA SER A 350 -23.37 -2.57 13.40
C SER A 350 -22.79 -1.23 12.93
N LYS A 351 -21.69 -0.79 13.55
CA LYS A 351 -20.94 0.42 13.19
C LYS A 351 -19.73 0.14 12.27
N SER A 352 -19.54 -1.10 11.82
CA SER A 352 -18.40 -1.52 10.97
C SER A 352 -18.66 -1.40 9.47
N ARG A 353 -19.85 -0.94 9.08
CA ARG A 353 -20.26 -0.71 7.68
C ARG A 353 -20.67 0.74 7.47
N SER A 354 -20.34 1.32 6.32
CA SER A 354 -20.86 2.61 5.86
C SER A 354 -21.36 2.45 4.44
N MET A 355 -22.38 3.23 4.07
CA MET A 355 -23.00 3.15 2.76
C MET A 355 -23.49 4.51 2.31
N PHE A 356 -23.30 4.80 1.04
CA PHE A 356 -23.85 5.98 0.37
C PHE A 356 -24.21 5.66 -1.08
N GLN A 357 -25.07 6.48 -1.67
CA GLN A 357 -25.51 6.36 -3.05
C GLN A 357 -25.16 7.64 -3.81
N LEU A 358 -24.91 7.50 -5.11
CA LEU A 358 -24.62 8.61 -6.00
C LEU A 358 -25.24 8.40 -7.37
N GLN A 359 -25.77 9.47 -7.95
CA GLN A 359 -26.20 9.51 -9.34
C GLN A 359 -25.07 10.10 -10.19
N VAL A 360 -24.63 9.33 -11.19
CA VAL A 360 -23.47 9.68 -12.02
C VAL A 360 -23.93 9.89 -13.46
N PHE A 361 -23.53 11.02 -14.04
CA PHE A 361 -23.73 11.29 -15.47
C PHE A 361 -22.49 10.87 -16.26
N LYS A 362 -22.73 10.24 -17.41
CA LYS A 362 -21.72 9.72 -18.33
C LYS A 362 -21.44 10.75 -19.43
N LEU A 363 -20.42 10.52 -20.24
CA LEU A 363 -20.17 11.33 -21.44
C LEU A 363 -20.03 10.44 -22.68
N PRO A 364 -20.31 10.98 -23.89
CA PRO A 364 -19.95 10.30 -25.13
C PRO A 364 -18.46 9.92 -25.15
N PRO A 365 -18.10 8.72 -25.64
CA PRO A 365 -18.95 7.76 -26.37
C PRO A 365 -19.74 6.77 -25.48
N ASP A 366 -19.64 6.84 -24.16
CA ASP A 366 -20.10 5.81 -23.22
C ASP A 366 -21.59 5.93 -22.83
N LEU A 367 -22.44 6.32 -23.77
CA LEU A 367 -23.89 6.56 -23.55
C LEU A 367 -24.74 5.28 -23.61
N ASN A 368 -24.11 4.11 -23.76
CA ASN A 368 -24.83 2.83 -23.73
C ASN A 368 -25.16 2.41 -22.28
N ARG A 369 -26.33 1.80 -22.06
CA ARG A 369 -26.76 1.34 -20.71
C ARG A 369 -25.82 0.29 -20.11
N THR A 370 -25.08 -0.42 -20.95
CA THR A 370 -24.11 -1.46 -20.58
C THR A 370 -22.67 -0.94 -20.48
N ALA A 371 -22.37 0.26 -20.99
CA ALA A 371 -21.05 0.88 -20.91
C ALA A 371 -20.86 1.48 -19.51
N LEU A 372 -20.52 0.61 -18.55
CA LEU A 372 -20.32 0.97 -17.15
C LEU A 372 -18.87 0.71 -16.77
N TYR A 373 -18.21 1.74 -16.27
CA TYR A 373 -16.82 1.68 -15.84
C TYR A 373 -16.72 2.17 -14.38
N PRO A 374 -15.95 1.47 -13.53
CA PRO A 374 -15.75 1.93 -12.17
C PRO A 374 -14.71 3.06 -12.12
N PRO A 375 -14.81 3.97 -11.14
CA PRO A 375 -13.72 4.87 -10.81
C PRO A 375 -12.41 4.13 -10.54
N GLN A 376 -11.27 4.79 -10.75
CA GLN A 376 -9.94 4.23 -10.51
C GLN A 376 -9.25 4.94 -9.35
N HIS A 377 -8.06 4.46 -8.94
CA HIS A 377 -7.19 5.11 -7.95
C HIS A 377 -7.89 5.45 -6.62
N TRP A 378 -8.60 4.46 -6.07
CA TRP A 378 -9.30 4.60 -4.81
C TRP A 378 -8.31 4.85 -3.66
N LYS A 379 -8.63 5.81 -2.80
CA LYS A 379 -7.88 6.10 -1.59
C LYS A 379 -8.82 6.54 -0.49
N ILE A 380 -8.65 5.95 0.69
CA ILE A 380 -9.39 6.32 1.90
C ILE A 380 -8.40 6.69 3.00
N ASP A 381 -8.67 7.81 3.66
CA ASP A 381 -7.90 8.30 4.80
C ASP A 381 -8.88 8.86 5.84
N GLY A 382 -8.41 9.19 7.04
CA GLY A 382 -9.15 10.05 7.96
C GLY A 382 -8.20 10.70 8.95
N VAL A 383 -8.66 11.09 10.14
CA VAL A 383 -7.86 11.95 11.03
C VAL A 383 -6.74 11.17 11.74
N LEU A 384 -7.08 10.11 12.49
CA LEU A 384 -6.12 9.35 13.29
C LEU A 384 -6.34 7.85 13.09
N ASN A 385 -6.03 7.41 11.87
CA ASN A 385 -6.38 6.08 11.37
C ASN A 385 -5.16 5.40 10.74
N PRO A 386 -5.19 4.06 10.59
CA PRO A 386 -4.18 3.35 9.82
C PRO A 386 -4.07 3.90 8.39
N GLN A 387 -2.87 3.83 7.83
CA GLN A 387 -2.65 4.14 6.41
C GLN A 387 -3.16 2.99 5.54
N TYR A 388 -4.25 3.20 4.80
CA TYR A 388 -4.78 2.21 3.89
C TYR A 388 -4.19 2.35 2.48
N LYS A 389 -3.87 1.22 1.87
CA LYS A 389 -3.53 1.10 0.45
C LYS A 389 -4.60 0.27 -0.25
N CYS A 390 -5.33 0.90 -1.17
CA CYS A 390 -6.37 0.24 -1.95
C CYS A 390 -5.81 -0.26 -3.29
N GLY A 391 -6.28 -1.43 -3.72
CA GLY A 391 -6.02 -1.96 -5.05
C GLY A 391 -6.97 -1.40 -6.11
N PRO A 392 -6.79 -1.77 -7.39
CA PRO A 392 -7.72 -1.42 -8.45
C PRO A 392 -9.09 -2.13 -8.27
N PRO A 393 -10.18 -1.56 -8.81
CA PRO A 393 -11.50 -2.20 -8.79
C PRO A 393 -11.50 -3.47 -9.63
N VAL A 394 -11.92 -4.59 -9.03
CA VAL A 394 -12.06 -5.89 -9.68
C VAL A 394 -13.53 -6.18 -9.92
N ARG A 395 -13.89 -6.60 -11.14
CA ARG A 395 -15.28 -6.98 -11.45
C ARG A 395 -15.63 -8.30 -10.75
N VAL A 396 -16.68 -8.26 -9.93
CA VAL A 396 -17.14 -9.41 -9.11
C VAL A 396 -18.60 -9.76 -9.43
N ASP A 397 -19.09 -10.87 -8.89
CA ASP A 397 -20.50 -11.22 -8.98
C ASP A 397 -21.41 -10.08 -8.49
N PRO A 398 -22.49 -9.78 -9.23
CA PRO A 398 -23.49 -8.80 -8.82
C PRO A 398 -23.92 -8.97 -7.36
N SER A 399 -23.83 -7.89 -6.60
CA SER A 399 -24.34 -7.83 -5.23
C SER A 399 -25.85 -8.09 -5.23
N GLN A 400 -26.30 -8.78 -4.19
CA GLN A 400 -27.70 -9.12 -3.95
C GLN A 400 -28.27 -8.21 -2.87
N PHE A 401 -29.48 -7.69 -3.11
CA PHE A 401 -30.19 -6.82 -2.18
C PHE A 401 -31.58 -7.37 -1.90
N PRO A 402 -32.07 -7.29 -0.65
CA PRO A 402 -33.45 -7.61 -0.35
C PRO A 402 -34.38 -6.66 -1.11
N ASP A 403 -35.52 -7.18 -1.54
CA ASP A 403 -36.51 -6.38 -2.26
C ASP A 403 -37.06 -5.23 -1.39
N SER A 404 -37.15 -4.04 -1.96
CA SER A 404 -37.58 -2.83 -1.25
C SER A 404 -39.07 -2.84 -0.87
N SER A 405 -39.90 -3.67 -1.50
CA SER A 405 -41.33 -3.81 -1.17
C SER A 405 -41.58 -4.73 0.04
N GLY A 406 -40.52 -5.35 0.58
CA GLY A 406 -40.62 -6.30 1.70
C GLY A 406 -41.01 -7.72 1.26
N LEU A 407 -41.15 -7.96 -0.03
CA LEU A 407 -41.33 -9.31 -0.58
C LEU A 407 -40.06 -10.15 -0.35
N PRO A 408 -40.18 -11.50 -0.22
CA PRO A 408 -39.05 -12.41 -0.11
C PRO A 408 -38.35 -12.62 -1.47
N ALA A 409 -38.13 -11.52 -2.20
CA ALA A 409 -37.42 -11.47 -3.45
C ALA A 409 -36.04 -10.82 -3.24
N VAL A 410 -35.12 -11.13 -4.17
CA VAL A 410 -33.78 -10.57 -4.18
C VAL A 410 -33.59 -9.83 -5.50
N THR A 411 -33.15 -8.59 -5.39
CA THR A 411 -32.74 -7.77 -6.54
C THR A 411 -31.23 -7.83 -6.68
N TYR A 412 -30.73 -7.71 -7.90
CA TYR A 412 -29.30 -7.79 -8.21
C TYR A 412 -28.81 -6.44 -8.73
N ALA A 413 -27.58 -6.09 -8.38
CA ALA A 413 -26.87 -5.01 -9.06
C ALA A 413 -26.75 -5.32 -10.57
N ILE A 414 -26.80 -4.29 -11.41
CA ILE A 414 -26.47 -4.43 -12.84
C ILE A 414 -25.00 -4.78 -13.00
N SER A 415 -24.14 -4.14 -12.20
CA SER A 415 -22.71 -4.44 -12.16
C SER A 415 -22.10 -4.06 -10.82
N SER A 416 -21.13 -4.87 -10.40
CA SER A 416 -20.45 -4.79 -9.12
C SER A 416 -18.94 -4.85 -9.29
N TRP A 417 -18.24 -3.92 -8.66
CA TRP A 417 -16.79 -3.93 -8.54
C TRP A 417 -16.39 -3.91 -7.08
N GLN A 418 -15.36 -4.68 -6.75
CA GLN A 418 -14.77 -4.70 -5.42
C GLN A 418 -13.40 -4.06 -5.44
N VAL A 419 -13.17 -3.15 -4.50
CA VAL A 419 -11.88 -2.55 -4.17
C VAL A 419 -11.49 -3.04 -2.79
N VAL A 420 -10.32 -3.65 -2.69
CA VAL A 420 -9.79 -4.15 -1.41
C VAL A 420 -8.69 -3.20 -0.94
N CYS A 421 -8.80 -2.72 0.30
CA CYS A 421 -7.78 -1.89 0.93
C CYS A 421 -7.20 -2.59 2.15
N ASN A 422 -5.87 -2.54 2.27
CA ASN A 422 -5.15 -3.13 3.39
C ASN A 422 -4.38 -2.06 4.17
N ILE A 423 -4.27 -2.26 5.47
CA ILE A 423 -3.46 -1.45 6.37
C ILE A 423 -2.00 -1.66 6.04
N THR A 424 -1.31 -0.54 5.85
CA THR A 424 0.13 -0.48 5.67
C THR A 424 0.79 -0.03 6.95
N LYS A 425 2.01 -0.51 7.19
CA LYS A 425 2.80 -0.04 8.33
C LYS A 425 3.23 1.41 8.09
N PRO A 426 3.10 2.29 9.10
CA PRO A 426 3.65 3.64 9.01
C PRO A 426 5.14 3.61 8.68
N LYS A 427 5.57 4.53 7.81
CA LYS A 427 7.00 4.78 7.61
C LYS A 427 7.61 5.31 8.92
N ALA A 428 8.93 5.20 9.06
CA ALA A 428 9.63 5.83 10.17
C ALA A 428 9.28 7.33 10.23
N GLN A 429 9.01 7.85 11.43
CA GLN A 429 8.59 9.25 11.66
C GLN A 429 7.28 9.65 10.96
N ALA A 430 6.41 8.68 10.64
CA ALA A 430 5.12 8.94 9.99
C ALA A 430 3.92 8.29 10.74
N SER A 431 4.11 7.87 12.00
CA SER A 431 3.02 7.44 12.88
C SER A 431 2.17 8.65 13.26
N ARG A 432 0.91 8.46 13.67
CA ARG A 432 0.08 9.59 14.17
C ARG A 432 -0.06 9.65 15.70
N CYS A 433 0.50 8.67 16.39
CA CYS A 433 0.59 8.59 17.85
C CYS A 433 1.95 8.06 18.31
N CYS A 434 2.27 8.25 19.59
CA CYS A 434 3.53 7.79 20.16
C CYS A 434 3.38 7.23 21.57
N VAL A 435 4.37 6.44 21.98
CA VAL A 435 4.41 5.80 23.31
C VAL A 435 5.61 6.32 24.11
N SER A 436 5.42 6.45 25.41
CA SER A 436 6.46 6.69 26.40
C SER A 436 6.52 5.54 27.40
N PHE A 437 7.72 5.23 27.88
CA PHE A 437 7.95 4.15 28.83
C PHE A 437 8.46 4.67 30.16
N SER A 438 7.89 4.17 31.25
CA SER A 438 8.37 4.43 32.61
C SER A 438 8.26 3.13 33.42
N ALA A 439 8.98 3.05 34.55
CA ALA A 439 8.96 1.85 35.38
C ALA A 439 9.20 2.19 36.84
N PHE A 440 8.64 1.42 37.77
CA PHE A 440 8.82 1.61 39.21
C PHE A 440 10.29 1.57 39.69
N TYR A 441 11.17 0.91 38.93
CA TYR A 441 12.59 0.79 39.24
C TYR A 441 13.48 1.86 38.58
N ASN A 442 12.89 2.85 37.91
CA ASN A 442 13.63 3.93 37.26
C ASN A 442 12.92 5.28 37.46
N ASN A 443 13.66 6.26 37.97
CA ASN A 443 13.12 7.58 38.29
C ASN A 443 12.90 8.48 37.06
N SER A 444 13.27 8.01 35.86
CA SER A 444 13.08 8.71 34.60
C SER A 444 12.05 8.00 33.71
N ALA A 445 11.37 8.79 32.88
CA ALA A 445 10.56 8.33 31.77
C ALA A 445 11.34 8.48 30.46
N ILE A 446 11.25 7.48 29.61
CA ILE A 446 11.65 7.54 28.21
C ILE A 446 10.46 8.10 27.44
N PRO A 447 10.53 9.34 26.92
CA PRO A 447 9.42 9.94 26.19
C PRO A 447 9.28 9.34 24.77
N CYS A 448 8.32 9.87 24.02
CA CYS A 448 8.18 9.59 22.61
C CYS A 448 9.46 9.88 21.82
N ASN A 449 9.70 9.09 20.77
CA ASN A 449 10.83 9.33 19.87
C ASN A 449 10.72 10.70 19.21
N THR A 450 11.87 11.31 18.95
CA THR A 450 11.97 12.53 18.16
C THR A 450 11.33 12.33 16.78
N CYS A 451 10.52 13.31 16.37
CA CYS A 451 9.77 13.30 15.11
C CYS A 451 8.87 12.08 14.93
N ALA A 452 8.39 11.45 16.01
CA ALA A 452 7.51 10.29 15.94
C ALA A 452 6.31 10.50 15.00
N CYS A 453 5.72 11.70 15.03
CA CYS A 453 4.58 12.08 14.20
C CYS A 453 4.91 13.07 13.08
N GLY A 454 6.17 13.05 12.62
CA GLY A 454 6.66 13.85 11.50
C GLY A 454 7.26 15.19 11.94
N CYS A 455 8.22 15.68 11.16
CA CYS A 455 8.92 16.96 11.39
C CYS A 455 9.05 17.77 10.10
N ASN A 456 8.17 17.54 9.11
CA ASN A 456 8.27 18.18 7.80
C ASN A 456 8.12 19.71 7.88
N ASP A 457 7.32 20.19 8.84
CA ASP A 457 7.03 21.61 9.04
C ASP A 457 7.98 22.31 10.03
N ILE A 458 9.00 21.58 10.53
CA ILE A 458 9.94 22.11 11.50
C ILE A 458 11.25 22.44 10.81
N ASP A 459 11.77 23.61 11.15
CA ASP A 459 13.14 23.97 10.80
C ASP A 459 14.14 23.07 11.55
N THR A 460 14.49 21.96 10.92
CA THR A 460 15.50 20.99 11.36
C THR A 460 16.92 21.60 11.43
N THR A 461 17.11 22.87 11.09
CA THR A 461 18.36 23.58 11.39
C THR A 461 18.50 23.87 12.89
N THR A 462 17.38 24.06 13.61
CA THR A 462 17.37 24.40 15.06
C THR A 462 17.41 23.19 15.99
N CYS A 463 16.85 22.05 15.57
CA CYS A 463 16.79 20.81 16.34
C CYS A 463 17.24 19.60 15.51
N ASN A 464 17.66 18.51 16.15
CA ASN A 464 18.14 17.30 15.47
C ASN A 464 17.01 16.26 15.41
N ALA A 465 16.57 15.89 14.21
CA ALA A 465 15.46 14.95 13.96
C ALA A 465 15.81 13.47 14.22
N ASP A 466 17.10 13.11 14.20
CA ASP A 466 17.56 11.71 14.32
C ASP A 466 18.10 11.37 15.71
N ARG A 467 18.18 12.37 16.59
CA ARG A 467 18.72 12.22 17.93
C ARG A 467 17.70 11.57 18.86
N ASN A 468 18.18 10.78 19.81
CA ASN A 468 17.32 10.25 20.88
C ASN A 468 16.73 11.39 21.73
N PRO A 469 15.47 11.26 22.19
CA PRO A 469 14.87 12.27 23.03
C PRO A 469 15.54 12.32 24.41
N LEU A 470 15.47 13.47 25.08
CA LEU A 470 15.98 13.62 26.44
C LEU A 470 15.10 12.87 27.43
N LEU A 471 15.72 12.19 28.41
CA LEU A 471 14.99 11.57 29.50
C LEU A 471 14.25 12.63 30.31
N LEU A 472 13.03 12.29 30.73
CA LEU A 472 12.14 13.20 31.44
C LEU A 472 11.89 12.70 32.86
N PRO A 473 11.61 13.61 33.82
CA PRO A 473 10.91 13.19 35.02
C PRO A 473 9.47 12.76 34.66
N PRO A 474 8.87 11.76 35.32
CA PRO A 474 7.57 11.20 34.94
C PRO A 474 6.42 12.23 34.88
N ASP A 475 6.43 13.25 35.72
CA ASP A 475 5.43 14.32 35.75
C ASP A 475 5.46 15.20 34.48
N ALA A 476 6.59 15.27 33.78
CA ALA A 476 6.72 16.04 32.55
C ALA A 476 5.97 15.40 31.37
N LEU A 477 5.50 14.15 31.48
CA LEU A 477 4.64 13.53 30.46
C LEU A 477 3.27 14.22 30.35
N LEU A 478 2.82 14.90 31.41
CA LEU A 478 1.58 15.69 31.45
C LEU A 478 1.72 17.12 30.93
N VAL A 479 2.92 17.49 30.47
CA VAL A 479 3.21 18.81 29.91
C VAL A 479 3.30 18.69 28.40
N PRO A 480 2.80 19.63 27.58
CA PRO A 480 2.97 19.59 26.13
C PRO A 480 4.45 19.69 25.75
N PHE A 481 4.83 19.13 24.61
CA PHE A 481 6.24 18.97 24.25
C PHE A 481 7.03 20.28 24.32
N ASP A 482 6.48 21.38 23.81
CA ASP A 482 7.17 22.67 23.73
C ASP A 482 7.70 23.14 25.10
N ASN A 483 6.93 22.86 26.16
CA ASN A 483 7.26 23.22 27.53
C ASN A 483 8.09 22.13 28.26
N ARG A 484 8.22 20.91 27.71
CA ARG A 484 9.02 19.82 28.32
C ARG A 484 10.52 20.11 28.33
N THR A 485 11.02 20.91 27.38
CA THR A 485 12.47 21.17 27.22
C THR A 485 13.13 21.74 28.47
N LEU A 486 12.44 22.65 29.18
CA LEU A 486 12.96 23.24 30.42
C LEU A 486 13.08 22.18 31.53
N LYS A 487 12.04 21.37 31.71
CA LYS A 487 12.04 20.26 32.68
C LYS A 487 13.11 19.21 32.34
N ALA A 488 13.27 18.89 31.06
CA ALA A 488 14.28 17.95 30.58
C ALA A 488 15.72 18.43 30.89
N LYS A 489 16.00 19.72 30.63
CA LYS A 489 17.31 20.32 30.95
C LYS A 489 17.59 20.34 32.45
N ALA A 490 16.61 20.74 33.26
CA ALA A 490 16.73 20.74 34.70
C ALA A 490 17.00 19.34 35.26
N TRP A 491 16.24 18.34 34.79
CA TRP A 491 16.41 16.94 35.15
C TRP A 491 17.78 16.39 34.76
N ALA A 492 18.22 16.67 33.53
CA ALA A 492 19.53 16.25 33.05
C ALA A 492 20.66 16.86 33.88
N LYS A 493 20.56 18.15 34.23
CA LYS A 493 21.52 18.83 35.11
C LYS A 493 21.56 18.19 36.51
N GLN A 494 20.40 17.95 37.11
CA GLN A 494 20.29 17.34 38.44
C GLN A 494 20.87 15.91 38.49
N ASN A 495 20.70 15.14 37.41
CA ASN A 495 21.15 13.76 37.31
C ASN A 495 22.51 13.60 36.59
N HIS A 496 23.24 14.70 36.38
CA HIS A 496 24.54 14.73 35.70
C HIS A 496 24.54 14.02 34.32
N MET A 497 23.44 14.16 33.58
CA MET A 497 23.29 13.61 32.23
C MET A 497 23.78 14.63 31.19
N PRO A 498 24.48 14.18 30.13
CA PRO A 498 24.96 15.07 29.09
C PRO A 498 23.81 15.69 28.31
N ILE A 499 23.80 17.03 28.21
CA ILE A 499 22.86 17.77 27.37
C ILE A 499 23.54 18.05 26.02
N PRO A 500 22.93 17.65 24.90
CA PRO A 500 23.53 17.85 23.60
C PRO A 500 23.46 19.32 23.16
N LYS A 501 24.47 19.77 22.41
CA LYS A 501 24.53 21.14 21.85
C LYS A 501 23.30 21.45 20.99
N LYS A 502 22.94 20.51 20.11
CA LYS A 502 21.72 20.54 19.30
C LYS A 502 20.68 19.60 19.91
N LEU A 503 19.59 20.16 20.39
CA LEU A 503 18.53 19.43 21.09
C LEU A 503 17.74 18.54 20.11
N PRO A 504 17.16 17.43 20.59
CA PRO A 504 16.23 16.65 19.79
C PRO A 504 15.00 17.48 19.40
N CYS A 505 14.47 17.22 18.21
CA CYS A 505 13.20 17.81 17.76
C CYS A 505 12.00 17.29 18.57
N PRO A 506 10.84 17.99 18.52
CA PRO A 506 9.57 17.52 19.04
C PRO A 506 9.09 16.20 18.44
N ASP A 507 8.21 15.53 19.18
CA ASP A 507 7.50 14.34 18.70
C ASP A 507 6.32 14.69 17.77
N ASN A 508 5.72 15.87 17.93
CA ASN A 508 4.56 16.41 17.19
C ASN A 508 3.30 15.53 17.23
N CYS A 509 3.17 14.70 18.26
CA CYS A 509 2.07 13.75 18.34
C CYS A 509 0.84 14.32 19.03
N GLY A 510 -0.31 14.29 18.34
CA GLY A 510 -1.59 14.72 18.91
C GLY A 510 -2.17 13.75 19.95
N VAL A 511 -1.70 12.50 19.96
CA VAL A 511 -2.02 11.49 20.98
C VAL A 511 -0.72 10.86 21.46
N SER A 512 -0.54 10.83 22.79
CA SER A 512 0.61 10.18 23.41
C SER A 512 0.16 9.22 24.49
N ILE A 513 0.81 8.08 24.60
CA ILE A 513 0.42 7.01 25.51
C ILE A 513 1.59 6.71 26.43
N ASN A 514 1.35 6.68 27.74
CA ASN A 514 2.34 6.20 28.70
C ASN A 514 2.02 4.76 29.08
N TRP A 515 3.02 3.90 28.90
CA TRP A 515 3.05 2.56 29.45
C TRP A 515 4.01 2.55 30.64
N HIS A 516 3.44 2.50 31.84
CA HIS A 516 4.19 2.46 33.09
C HIS A 516 4.19 1.04 33.65
N LEU A 517 5.37 0.47 33.87
CA LEU A 517 5.48 -0.79 34.62
C LEU A 517 5.37 -0.49 36.12
N ASN A 518 4.27 -0.91 36.75
CA ASN A 518 3.93 -0.56 38.12
C ASN A 518 4.58 -1.48 39.15
N THR A 519 4.46 -2.79 38.95
CA THR A 519 4.93 -3.79 39.92
C THR A 519 5.38 -5.05 39.22
N ASP A 520 6.30 -5.78 39.86
CA ASP A 520 6.78 -7.09 39.42
C ASP A 520 6.87 -8.05 40.60
N TYR A 521 5.84 -8.88 40.80
CA TYR A 521 5.76 -9.86 41.88
C TYR A 521 6.09 -11.28 41.39
N ARG A 522 6.12 -12.25 42.31
CA ARG A 522 6.46 -13.65 41.98
C ARG A 522 5.49 -14.28 40.97
N ASP A 523 4.18 -14.13 41.20
CA ASP A 523 3.14 -14.82 40.44
C ASP A 523 2.50 -13.96 39.34
N GLY A 524 2.79 -12.66 39.33
CA GLY A 524 2.19 -11.71 38.40
C GLY A 524 2.90 -10.36 38.42
N TRP A 525 2.47 -9.48 37.55
CA TRP A 525 2.99 -8.12 37.41
C TRP A 525 1.88 -7.19 36.91
N THR A 526 2.06 -5.89 37.08
CA THR A 526 1.06 -4.91 36.67
C THR A 526 1.67 -3.77 35.86
N ALA A 527 0.91 -3.25 34.90
CA ALA A 527 1.24 -2.04 34.17
C ALA A 527 0.08 -1.05 34.23
N ARG A 528 0.39 0.24 34.24
CA ARG A 528 -0.59 1.31 34.04
C ARG A 528 -0.49 1.80 32.61
N LEU A 529 -1.63 1.79 31.94
CA LEU A 529 -1.84 2.43 30.65
C LEU A 529 -2.48 3.79 30.89
N THR A 530 -1.83 4.86 30.43
CA THR A 530 -2.39 6.21 30.45
C THR A 530 -2.40 6.77 29.03
N VAL A 531 -3.56 7.24 28.57
CA VAL A 531 -3.77 7.81 27.25
C VAL A 531 -3.95 9.32 27.39
N PHE A 532 -3.19 10.11 26.63
CA PHE A 532 -3.26 11.56 26.59
C PHE A 532 -3.72 12.04 25.21
N ASN A 533 -4.76 12.87 25.20
CA ASN A 533 -5.24 13.55 24.00
C ASN A 533 -4.83 15.03 24.05
N TRP A 534 -3.95 15.41 23.13
CA TRP A 534 -3.46 16.78 22.92
C TRP A 534 -4.22 17.52 21.82
N ARG A 535 -5.19 16.86 21.16
CA ARG A 535 -6.08 17.53 20.21
C ARG A 535 -7.14 18.33 20.97
N ASP A 536 -7.71 19.29 20.27
CA ASP A 536 -8.83 20.13 20.71
C ASP A 536 -10.20 19.43 20.65
N PHE A 537 -10.31 18.32 19.91
CA PHE A 537 -11.53 17.51 19.81
C PHE A 537 -11.45 16.22 20.64
N ALA A 538 -12.62 15.68 21.00
CA ALA A 538 -12.76 14.42 21.72
C ALA A 538 -12.74 13.20 20.79
N PHE A 539 -12.19 12.08 21.27
CA PHE A 539 -12.34 10.77 20.65
C PHE A 539 -13.45 9.99 21.36
N GLU A 540 -14.51 9.66 20.64
CA GLU A 540 -15.61 8.81 21.11
C GLU A 540 -15.32 7.34 20.76
N ASP A 541 -15.82 6.40 21.56
CA ASP A 541 -15.61 4.95 21.34
C ASP A 541 -14.11 4.58 21.24
N TRP A 542 -13.21 5.35 21.86
CA TRP A 542 -11.76 5.16 21.69
C TRP A 542 -11.28 3.79 22.20
N PHE A 543 -10.21 3.27 21.61
CA PHE A 543 -9.54 2.08 22.11
C PHE A 543 -8.03 2.11 21.93
N VAL A 544 -7.34 1.30 22.73
CA VAL A 544 -5.92 1.00 22.62
C VAL A 544 -5.74 -0.52 22.48
N ALA A 545 -5.11 -0.99 21.41
CA ALA A 545 -4.73 -2.40 21.30
C ALA A 545 -3.24 -2.58 21.60
N VAL A 546 -2.90 -3.53 22.47
CA VAL A 546 -1.53 -3.73 22.95
C VAL A 546 -1.07 -5.15 22.68
N GLU A 547 0.02 -5.31 21.93
CA GLU A 547 0.66 -6.60 21.64
C GLU A 547 1.84 -6.85 22.61
N MET A 548 1.69 -7.83 23.50
CA MET A 548 2.59 -8.05 24.65
C MET A 548 3.62 -9.18 24.46
N GLY A 549 3.95 -9.55 23.22
CA GLY A 549 4.97 -10.57 22.94
C GLY A 549 4.79 -11.86 23.76
N LYS A 550 5.82 -12.23 24.54
CA LYS A 550 5.79 -13.41 25.43
C LYS A 550 4.84 -13.28 26.62
N ALA A 551 4.61 -12.06 27.10
CA ALA A 551 3.78 -11.81 28.27
C ALA A 551 2.28 -11.74 27.95
N GLY A 552 1.92 -11.59 26.67
CA GLY A 552 0.53 -11.46 26.21
C GLY A 552 -0.44 -12.56 26.65
N PRO A 553 -0.07 -13.86 26.62
CA PRO A 553 -0.93 -14.92 27.15
C PRO A 553 -1.30 -14.72 28.63
N GLY A 554 -0.45 -14.03 29.39
CA GLY A 554 -0.61 -13.77 30.81
C GLY A 554 -1.63 -12.70 31.17
N TYR A 555 -2.24 -12.00 30.21
CA TYR A 555 -3.26 -10.99 30.50
C TYR A 555 -4.38 -11.57 31.39
N GLU A 556 -4.61 -10.95 32.54
CA GLU A 556 -5.65 -11.35 33.50
C GLU A 556 -6.84 -10.40 33.45
N ASN A 557 -6.64 -9.13 33.76
CA ASN A 557 -7.73 -8.16 33.80
C ASN A 557 -7.25 -6.71 33.62
N VAL A 558 -8.21 -5.81 33.40
CA VAL A 558 -8.04 -4.35 33.41
C VAL A 558 -9.14 -3.75 34.27
N TYR A 559 -8.82 -2.77 35.12
CA TYR A 559 -9.76 -2.37 36.19
C TYR A 559 -10.73 -1.26 35.78
N SER A 560 -10.26 -0.19 35.14
CA SER A 560 -11.06 0.98 34.79
C SER A 560 -11.47 1.04 33.32
N PHE A 561 -11.14 0.01 32.55
CA PHE A 561 -11.48 -0.15 31.13
C PHE A 561 -12.15 -1.52 30.91
N ASN A 562 -12.66 -1.76 29.71
CA ASN A 562 -12.99 -3.11 29.26
C ASN A 562 -11.83 -3.65 28.40
N GLY A 563 -11.48 -4.93 28.56
CA GLY A 563 -10.34 -5.54 27.89
C GLY A 563 -10.70 -6.84 27.18
N THR A 564 -10.62 -6.82 25.85
CA THR A 564 -10.99 -7.95 24.98
C THR A 564 -9.77 -8.49 24.26
N ARG A 565 -9.55 -9.81 24.30
CA ARG A 565 -8.45 -10.45 23.55
C ARG A 565 -8.78 -10.44 22.05
N VAL A 566 -7.81 -10.06 21.23
CA VAL A 566 -7.95 -10.03 19.77
C VAL A 566 -7.53 -11.38 19.19
N PRO A 567 -8.41 -12.11 18.47
CA PRO A 567 -8.07 -13.35 17.78
C PRO A 567 -7.08 -13.14 16.61
N PRO A 568 -6.34 -14.17 16.16
CA PRO A 568 -6.33 -15.55 16.65
C PRO A 568 -5.25 -15.86 17.71
N ASN A 569 -4.29 -14.96 17.88
CA ASN A 569 -3.04 -15.23 18.59
C ASN A 569 -3.08 -14.88 20.09
N ASN A 570 -4.16 -14.29 20.61
CA ASN A 570 -4.40 -14.02 22.03
C ASN A 570 -3.29 -13.24 22.77
N ARG A 571 -2.35 -12.65 22.01
CA ARG A 571 -1.22 -11.83 22.49
C ARG A 571 -1.53 -10.34 22.44
N THR A 572 -2.54 -9.98 21.67
CA THR A 572 -3.04 -8.62 21.55
C THR A 572 -4.31 -8.50 22.37
N VAL A 573 -4.38 -7.45 23.18
CA VAL A 573 -5.58 -7.12 23.99
C VAL A 573 -6.01 -5.71 23.63
N MET A 574 -7.29 -5.57 23.29
CA MET A 574 -7.93 -4.29 23.03
C MET A 574 -8.56 -3.77 24.32
N PHE A 575 -8.14 -2.58 24.72
CA PHE A 575 -8.66 -1.85 25.87
C PHE A 575 -9.52 -0.69 25.40
N GLN A 576 -10.74 -0.59 25.91
CA GLN A 576 -11.66 0.49 25.56
C GLN A 576 -12.33 1.06 26.80
N GLY A 577 -12.81 2.30 26.71
CA GLY A 577 -13.59 2.91 27.79
C GLY A 577 -14.81 2.04 28.16
N LEU A 578 -15.26 2.19 29.41
CA LEU A 578 -16.52 1.58 29.84
C LEU A 578 -17.68 2.20 29.05
N ARG A 579 -18.78 1.44 28.92
CA ARG A 579 -20.00 1.93 28.29
C ARG A 579 -20.44 3.25 28.96
N ASP A 580 -20.85 4.21 28.16
CA ASP A 580 -21.26 5.58 28.57
C ASP A 580 -20.13 6.45 29.16
N MET A 581 -18.90 5.93 29.27
CA MET A 581 -17.67 6.64 29.67
C MET A 581 -16.52 6.44 28.66
N ASN A 582 -16.90 6.21 27.41
CA ASN A 582 -16.04 5.91 26.26
C ASN A 582 -15.54 7.16 25.52
N TYR A 583 -15.41 8.29 26.23
CA TYR A 583 -14.92 9.55 25.69
C TYR A 583 -13.52 9.86 26.21
N LEU A 584 -12.61 10.17 25.29
CA LEU A 584 -11.32 10.76 25.58
C LEU A 584 -11.37 12.22 25.13
N VAL A 585 -11.69 13.11 26.07
CA VAL A 585 -11.84 14.55 25.83
C VAL A 585 -10.57 15.18 25.26
N GLY A 586 -10.70 16.33 24.61
CA GLY A 586 -9.57 17.12 24.12
C GLY A 586 -8.78 17.81 25.23
N GLN A 587 -7.68 18.45 24.85
CA GLN A 587 -6.92 19.31 25.75
C GLN A 587 -7.72 20.55 26.16
N VAL A 588 -7.44 21.05 27.36
CA VAL A 588 -8.02 22.27 27.93
C VAL A 588 -6.90 23.22 28.34
N ASN A 589 -7.23 24.49 28.49
CA ASN A 589 -6.27 25.46 29.01
C ASN A 589 -5.84 25.12 30.44
N GLY A 590 -4.59 25.47 30.79
CA GLY A 590 -4.11 25.41 32.17
C GLY A 590 -4.90 26.35 33.09
N THR A 591 -4.79 26.14 34.41
CA THR A 591 -5.53 26.90 35.42
C THR A 591 -5.34 28.41 35.28
N ASN A 592 -4.10 28.85 35.01
CA ASN A 592 -3.80 30.21 34.57
C ASN A 592 -3.16 30.18 33.17
N PRO A 593 -3.92 30.45 32.09
CA PRO A 593 -3.42 30.35 30.72
C PRO A 593 -2.20 31.22 30.39
N LEU A 594 -1.90 32.26 31.20
CA LEU A 594 -0.73 33.11 31.03
C LEU A 594 0.58 32.48 31.58
N ARG A 595 0.46 31.45 32.43
CA ARG A 595 1.61 30.82 33.12
C ARG A 595 1.64 29.31 32.98
N ASP A 596 0.47 28.68 32.99
CA ASP A 596 0.30 27.24 32.98
C ASP A 596 0.08 26.73 31.55
N PRO A 597 0.83 25.71 31.12
CA PRO A 597 0.63 25.13 29.80
C PRO A 597 -0.73 24.40 29.70
N PRO A 598 -1.23 24.15 28.47
CA PRO A 598 -2.40 23.30 28.24
C PRO A 598 -2.28 21.92 28.90
N VAL A 599 -3.41 21.39 29.34
CA VAL A 599 -3.54 20.08 29.99
C VAL A 599 -4.26 19.13 29.03
N PRO A 600 -3.71 17.92 28.78
CA PRO A 600 -4.35 16.98 27.86
C PRO A 600 -5.58 16.34 28.50
N GLY A 601 -6.53 15.92 27.65
CA GLY A 601 -7.51 14.94 28.08
C GLY A 601 -6.82 13.63 28.48
N LYS A 602 -7.28 12.99 29.55
CA LYS A 602 -6.56 11.87 30.16
C LYS A 602 -7.51 10.74 30.56
N GLN A 603 -7.18 9.53 30.12
CA GLN A 603 -7.78 8.28 30.59
C GLN A 603 -6.68 7.35 31.09
N GLN A 604 -6.92 6.63 32.19
CA GLN A 604 -5.93 5.69 32.72
C GLN A 604 -6.56 4.45 33.35
N SER A 605 -5.84 3.34 33.29
CA SER A 605 -6.21 2.10 33.97
C SER A 605 -4.98 1.27 34.31
N VAL A 606 -5.13 0.38 35.28
CA VAL A 606 -4.14 -0.64 35.63
C VAL A 606 -4.53 -1.96 34.98
N ILE A 607 -3.54 -2.66 34.46
CA ILE A 607 -3.65 -3.95 33.77
C ILE A 607 -2.83 -4.96 34.58
N SER A 608 -3.44 -6.11 34.87
CA SER A 608 -2.79 -7.22 35.57
C SER A 608 -2.42 -8.35 34.62
N PHE A 609 -1.26 -8.96 34.90
CA PHE A 609 -0.74 -10.08 34.15
C PHE A 609 -0.25 -11.18 35.09
N LYS A 610 -0.59 -12.44 34.78
CA LYS A 610 -0.05 -13.64 35.41
C LYS A 610 1.26 -14.05 34.75
N LYS A 611 2.18 -14.56 35.56
CA LYS A 611 3.39 -15.26 35.10
C LYS A 611 3.19 -16.78 35.02
N LYS A 612 2.12 -17.28 35.66
CA LYS A 612 1.79 -18.71 35.69
C LYS A 612 1.70 -19.26 34.27
N ASN A 613 2.35 -20.41 34.03
CA ASN A 613 2.42 -21.11 32.75
C ASN A 613 3.22 -20.40 31.64
N ILE A 614 4.00 -19.36 31.95
CA ILE A 614 4.88 -18.69 30.99
C ILE A 614 6.33 -18.74 31.51
N LYS A 615 7.17 -19.54 30.85
CA LYS A 615 8.57 -19.73 31.26
C LYS A 615 9.46 -18.64 30.68
N GLY A 616 10.44 -18.19 31.47
CA GLY A 616 11.51 -17.29 31.02
C GLY A 616 11.08 -15.84 30.80
N LEU A 617 10.03 -15.36 31.50
CA LEU A 617 9.68 -13.94 31.50
C LEU A 617 10.69 -13.12 32.29
N ASN A 618 11.27 -12.11 31.64
CA ASN A 618 12.11 -11.11 32.26
C ASN A 618 11.44 -9.72 32.13
N ILE A 619 10.59 -9.38 33.09
CA ILE A 619 9.78 -8.15 33.07
C ILE A 619 10.69 -6.90 33.03
N PRO A 620 11.71 -6.75 33.91
CA PRO A 620 12.66 -5.63 33.81
C PRO A 620 13.57 -5.70 32.56
N GLY A 621 13.74 -6.88 31.98
CA GLY A 621 14.56 -7.11 30.78
C GLY A 621 13.88 -6.77 29.45
N GLY A 622 12.61 -6.36 29.48
CA GLY A 622 11.87 -5.93 28.29
C GLY A 622 10.51 -6.60 28.10
N ASP A 623 10.29 -7.78 28.70
CA ASP A 623 9.02 -8.53 28.50
C ASP A 623 7.80 -7.83 29.13
N GLY A 624 8.02 -6.86 30.02
CA GLY A 624 6.97 -6.01 30.60
C GLY A 624 6.51 -4.86 29.71
N PHE A 625 7.11 -4.67 28.54
CA PHE A 625 6.80 -3.58 27.61
C PHE A 625 6.15 -4.11 26.33
N PRO A 626 5.26 -3.33 25.70
CA PRO A 626 4.59 -3.74 24.49
C PRO A 626 5.55 -3.81 23.30
N THR A 627 5.31 -4.80 22.45
CA THR A 627 6.02 -4.98 21.16
C THR A 627 5.38 -4.18 20.04
N LYS A 628 4.05 -3.96 20.12
CA LYS A 628 3.28 -3.01 19.31
C LYS A 628 2.18 -2.42 20.15
N LEU A 629 1.80 -1.19 19.83
CA LEU A 629 0.67 -0.52 20.45
C LEU A 629 -0.09 0.26 19.37
N PHE A 630 -1.40 0.11 19.35
CA PHE A 630 -2.28 0.78 18.40
C PHE A 630 -3.26 1.67 19.16
N PHE A 631 -3.50 2.88 18.68
CA PHE A 631 -4.57 3.74 19.17
C PHE A 631 -5.53 4.01 18.02
N ASN A 632 -6.81 3.67 18.21
CA ASN A 632 -7.82 3.70 17.14
C ASN A 632 -7.33 3.04 15.83
N GLY A 633 -6.60 1.93 15.97
CA GLY A 633 -6.03 1.16 14.87
C GLY A 633 -4.70 1.67 14.31
N GLU A 634 -4.34 2.93 14.53
CA GLU A 634 -3.05 3.47 14.08
C GLU A 634 -1.90 2.91 14.92
N GLU A 635 -0.84 2.41 14.27
CA GLU A 635 0.35 1.87 14.94
C GLU A 635 1.21 3.01 15.49
N CYS A 636 1.31 3.10 16.82
CA CYS A 636 2.06 4.16 17.49
C CYS A 636 3.57 3.90 17.49
N ALA A 637 4.36 4.97 17.42
CA ALA A 637 5.81 4.89 17.52
C ALA A 637 6.24 4.50 18.94
N LEU A 638 6.89 3.34 19.07
CA LEU A 638 7.46 2.85 20.33
C LEU A 638 8.90 3.34 20.55
N PRO A 639 9.31 3.64 21.80
CA PRO A 639 10.70 3.90 22.12
C PRO A 639 11.63 2.73 21.77
N LYS A 640 12.83 3.02 21.27
CA LYS A 640 13.85 2.01 20.92
C LYS A 640 14.43 1.26 22.13
N HIS A 641 14.25 1.82 23.32
CA HIS A 641 14.81 1.31 24.57
C HIS A 641 13.78 1.44 25.70
N PHE A 642 13.90 0.57 26.69
CA PHE A 642 13.08 0.59 27.90
C PHE A 642 13.89 1.11 29.08
N PRO A 643 13.24 1.63 30.14
CA PRO A 643 13.92 1.99 31.37
C PRO A 643 14.74 0.81 31.87
N LYS A 644 16.00 1.05 32.23
CA LYS A 644 16.85 0.04 32.87
C LYS A 644 16.88 0.30 34.37
N LYS A 645 16.93 -0.76 35.17
CA LYS A 645 17.25 -0.64 36.60
C LYS A 645 18.60 0.07 36.71
N SER A 646 18.69 1.12 37.52
CA SER A 646 19.97 1.79 37.73
C SER A 646 20.95 0.74 38.26
N SER A 647 21.98 0.42 37.49
CA SER A 647 23.07 -0.39 37.97
C SER A 647 23.90 0.50 38.88
N GLY A 648 23.43 0.68 40.12
CA GLY A 648 24.18 1.25 41.24
C GLY A 648 25.37 0.38 41.66
N HIS A 649 25.99 -0.35 40.72
CA HIS A 649 27.36 -0.78 40.86
C HIS A 649 28.20 0.21 40.07
N ARG A 650 28.63 1.28 40.75
CA ARG A 650 30.06 1.60 40.62
C ARG A 650 30.73 0.27 40.86
N ARG A 651 31.44 -0.28 39.87
CA ARG A 651 32.40 -1.35 40.15
C ARG A 651 33.27 -0.74 41.25
N SER A 652 32.99 -1.09 42.51
CA SER A 652 33.96 -0.91 43.57
C SER A 652 35.12 -1.71 43.03
N ILE A 653 36.14 -1.03 42.52
CA ILE A 653 37.42 -1.64 42.28
C ILE A 653 37.73 -2.23 43.65
N SER A 654 37.60 -3.55 43.76
CA SER A 654 37.83 -4.25 45.00
C SER A 654 39.21 -3.78 45.47
N VAL A 655 39.27 -3.08 46.61
CA VAL A 655 40.53 -2.60 47.19
C VAL A 655 41.53 -3.77 47.30
N LEU A 656 41.01 -5.00 47.40
CA LEU A 656 41.75 -6.25 47.33
C LEU A 656 42.51 -6.46 46.00
N MET A 657 41.90 -6.17 44.84
CA MET A 657 42.58 -6.31 43.54
C MET A 657 43.66 -5.24 43.33
N SER A 658 43.45 -4.02 43.84
CA SER A 658 44.46 -2.96 43.83
C SER A 658 45.64 -3.31 44.74
N LEU A 659 45.38 -3.89 45.91
CA LEU A 659 46.41 -4.37 46.85
C LEU A 659 47.20 -5.57 46.27
N VAL A 660 46.53 -6.50 45.58
CA VAL A 660 47.20 -7.64 44.94
C VAL A 660 48.11 -7.18 43.79
N LEU A 661 47.68 -6.19 42.98
CA LEU A 661 48.51 -5.61 41.93
C LEU A 661 49.68 -4.78 42.51
N ALA A 662 49.46 -4.06 43.61
CA ALA A 662 50.53 -3.33 44.30
C ALA A 662 51.56 -4.28 44.93
N MET A 663 51.11 -5.39 45.56
CA MET A 663 52.02 -6.39 46.11
C MET A 663 52.77 -7.17 45.04
N ALA A 664 52.14 -7.45 43.90
CA ALA A 664 52.82 -8.07 42.76
C ALA A 664 53.88 -7.14 42.16
N ALA A 665 53.60 -5.83 42.09
CA ALA A 665 54.56 -4.83 41.62
C ALA A 665 55.72 -4.63 42.60
N THR A 666 55.48 -4.64 43.92
CA THR A 666 56.58 -4.58 44.91
C THR A 666 57.38 -5.86 44.94
N PHE A 667 56.79 -7.04 44.73
CA PHE A 667 57.54 -8.28 44.58
C PHE A 667 58.41 -8.28 43.32
N ALA A 668 57.89 -7.79 42.20
CA ALA A 668 58.68 -7.65 40.97
C ALA A 668 59.85 -6.67 41.12
N LEU A 669 59.66 -5.56 41.86
CA LEU A 669 60.72 -4.58 42.15
C LEU A 669 61.73 -5.03 43.20
N MET A 670 61.44 -6.07 43.99
CA MET A 670 62.39 -6.69 44.92
C MET A 670 63.19 -7.85 44.30
N MET A 671 62.87 -8.21 43.05
CA MET A 671 63.57 -9.27 42.29
C MET A 671 64.54 -8.71 41.24
N ASP A 672 64.77 -7.39 41.21
CA ASP A 672 65.84 -6.71 40.46
C ASP A 672 67.01 -6.32 41.38
#